data_AF-R0MH38-F1
#
_entry.id   AF-R0MH38-F1
#
_cell.length_a   1.000
_cell.length_b   1.000
_cell.length_c   1.000
_cell.angle_alpha   90.00
_cell.angle_beta   90.00
_cell.angle_gamma   90.00
#
_symmetry.space_group_name_H-M   'P 1'
#
loop_
_entity.id
_entity.type
_entity.pdbx_description
1 polymer ?
#
loop_
_entity_poly.entity_id
_entity_poly.type
_entity_poly.pdbx_seq_one_letter_code
_entity_poly.pdbx_strand_id
1 'polypeptide(L)'
;MPKFLAEIEEIEIVRTNLLKKDLILADETFYTKLDYREFFKQAFKIDKSVCSLEIVNLYKEILKKVDNSDLNGNGITSVDVNNSINFAQYLIFVVYSDDVYPVYSIISSLDRPLRDEFIIQCLCVLKILLSFQIANEIDFSRRLGLVLGKMTLAQNRMITLDKFDFKNFLISSIECRRILVGVTFISHFLRQGKDGLVFIPNNPWLISIMNLLAELHSCTLRPVRREIESIFGHFNLRLEPKVIKSFKFKTKDYLSEYHFESSEVIDPIMKHVISLALDFSVREISEIIIEKSCEIATKTGIGLFKTVIMEKGNEYVIFRNLLINLTKALCYMSAQEPMRACMTGNISYFLKLSALELSPDQIYKVVSTNQPLCCQLIQRAGVSKVADCISDYFKNTEMNTGKYSEINLSLLENTTHIEKFSIKPIEPSEYQDLKSHFLQISRRRASENTNFVGEEWYHLLGSNAKDEFKRIKSRILLCDDVDGECIKLCKYITGHLIKNMDNYNKKKENDNTTNSPIKLKLPHLHPPNKNTIDFLFKCLSEIFNISFKTQKEVLGWLIYSNDPRRFSVNFVSKFIEHRLMNIVEYDQALSRSISPETNLDFVLNLLGNLMTSDIQICTVYDFIATLEALANFSEDSRVYDFFQKISRLMMSFDNADTTEFDNLIKSEKYNIFTSDLMLNRLSKFNMSIVNLRGAFKSSWEHFIRHHKVPTQYCYYKIDMVPLLITTKASIYIKTTLEIFLDAYARRNYLFLKFYTRFLKKLFDVLEDTPENKGMIQELLILLSPSTVPFFTTGYLDLILHKFVQNISIDYILKISLDILGILRHSEAYIYPVTIYFENLMQNKSFMKVYGIYLSYLCPYKFVNLKNIFNQYRDNVQFVEDQNDYFKIRRMLQSNMQSIKEYFNEPYFVFYLLDNLNEKNIVSVYAFNVLRVLINEKRDIKKIIFLFWAYSEIEHTPEALTLYFEELKGYEWAGKIIESFESKFNK
;
A
#
# COMPACT_ATOMS: atom_id res chain seq x y z
N MET A 1 -9.41 67.34 31.05
CA MET A 1 -8.81 68.37 30.17
C MET A 1 -9.65 68.51 28.91
N PRO A 2 -9.74 69.72 28.31
CA PRO A 2 -10.59 69.98 27.16
C PRO A 2 -10.15 69.19 25.92
N LYS A 3 -11.13 68.87 25.05
CA LYS A 3 -11.02 68.09 23.81
C LYS A 3 -10.03 68.61 22.75
N PHE A 4 -9.45 69.78 22.96
CA PHE A 4 -8.48 70.45 22.06
C PHE A 4 -7.04 69.90 22.16
N LEU A 5 -6.61 69.39 23.33
CA LEU A 5 -5.29 68.79 23.49
C LEU A 5 -5.20 67.35 22.94
N ALA A 6 -6.35 66.70 22.72
CA ALA A 6 -6.43 65.42 22.03
C ALA A 6 -6.24 65.54 20.50
N GLU A 7 -6.37 66.77 19.95
CA GLU A 7 -6.26 67.06 18.52
C GLU A 7 -4.87 67.60 18.11
N ILE A 8 -3.94 67.84 19.05
CA ILE A 8 -2.61 68.43 18.77
C ILE A 8 -1.45 67.42 18.85
N GLU A 9 -1.49 66.36 19.66
CA GLU A 9 -0.41 65.35 19.70
C GLU A 9 -0.63 64.16 18.76
N GLU A 10 -1.60 64.25 17.84
CA GLU A 10 -1.58 63.48 16.59
C GLU A 10 -0.52 64.01 15.58
N ILE A 11 0.16 65.15 15.82
CA ILE A 11 0.94 65.80 14.76
C ILE A 11 2.38 66.10 15.23
N GLU A 12 3.30 65.24 14.80
CA GLU A 12 4.50 65.56 13.99
C GLU A 12 5.68 64.63 14.31
N ILE A 13 5.92 64.31 15.58
CA ILE A 13 7.10 63.51 15.97
C ILE A 13 6.94 62.02 15.60
N VAL A 14 5.73 61.46 15.76
CA VAL A 14 5.41 60.06 15.36
C VAL A 14 5.36 59.89 13.84
N ARG A 15 5.14 60.98 13.09
CA ARG A 15 5.18 60.96 11.63
C ARG A 15 6.59 61.11 11.05
N THR A 16 7.52 61.73 11.78
CA THR A 16 8.82 62.15 11.22
C THR A 16 10.05 61.48 11.83
N ASN A 17 10.02 60.99 13.07
CA ASN A 17 11.26 60.50 13.70
C ASN A 17 11.19 59.03 14.13
N LEU A 18 11.86 58.20 13.32
CA LEU A 18 12.61 56.99 13.70
C LEU A 18 11.82 55.90 14.44
N LEU A 19 10.98 55.17 13.70
CA LEU A 19 10.93 53.70 13.64
C LEU A 19 9.88 53.30 12.60
N LYS A 20 10.25 52.39 11.70
CA LYS A 20 9.53 51.92 10.50
C LYS A 20 8.00 51.87 10.66
N LYS A 21 7.27 52.54 9.76
CA LYS A 21 5.81 52.49 9.61
C LYS A 21 5.25 51.09 9.23
N ASP A 22 6.10 50.11 8.97
CA ASP A 22 5.70 48.76 8.49
C ASP A 22 5.39 47.74 9.61
N LEU A 23 5.30 48.17 10.89
CA LEU A 23 5.30 47.24 12.03
C LEU A 23 4.05 47.30 12.93
N ILE A 24 3.06 48.16 12.67
CA ILE A 24 1.83 48.18 13.48
C ILE A 24 0.84 47.14 12.93
N LEU A 25 0.61 46.09 13.68
CA LEU A 25 -0.36 45.04 13.39
C LEU A 25 -1.76 45.48 13.84
N ALA A 26 -2.68 45.60 12.87
CA ALA A 26 -4.09 45.91 13.08
C ALA A 26 -4.98 44.84 12.44
N ASP A 27 -6.21 44.71 12.95
CA ASP A 27 -7.20 43.80 12.37
C ASP A 27 -7.81 44.39 11.10
N GLU A 28 -8.03 43.58 10.07
CA GLU A 28 -8.59 44.01 8.78
C GLU A 28 -10.08 43.66 8.65
N THR A 29 -10.84 44.49 7.92
CA THR A 29 -12.31 44.41 7.83
C THR A 29 -12.85 43.72 6.58
N PHE A 30 -12.00 43.15 5.71
CA PHE A 30 -12.39 42.56 4.43
C PHE A 30 -12.96 41.13 4.52
N TYR A 31 -13.17 40.60 5.72
CA TYR A 31 -13.72 39.25 5.94
C TYR A 31 -15.23 39.21 5.67
N THR A 32 -15.68 38.09 5.09
CA THR A 32 -17.10 37.82 4.88
C THR A 32 -17.80 37.72 6.23
N LYS A 33 -18.78 38.60 6.47
CA LYS A 33 -19.64 38.55 7.65
C LYS A 33 -20.71 37.49 7.43
N LEU A 34 -20.72 36.48 8.29
CA LEU A 34 -21.71 35.41 8.28
C LEU A 34 -22.72 35.60 9.42
N ASP A 35 -23.97 35.22 9.17
CA ASP A 35 -24.94 35.02 10.25
C ASP A 35 -24.50 33.82 11.12
N TYR A 36 -24.88 33.81 12.40
CA TYR A 36 -24.48 32.74 13.33
C TYR A 36 -24.91 31.36 12.82
N ARG A 37 -26.05 31.26 12.13
CA ARG A 37 -26.54 30.02 11.53
C ARG A 37 -25.65 29.54 10.38
N GLU A 38 -25.23 30.45 9.51
CA GLU A 38 -24.34 30.13 8.39
C GLU A 38 -22.93 29.80 8.88
N PHE A 39 -22.45 30.51 9.89
CA PHE A 39 -21.18 30.22 10.53
C PHE A 39 -21.14 28.80 11.11
N PHE A 40 -22.14 28.38 11.88
CA PHE A 40 -22.17 27.03 12.45
C PHE A 40 -22.40 25.95 11.39
N LYS A 41 -23.12 26.23 10.30
CA LYS A 41 -23.21 25.34 9.14
C LYS A 41 -21.84 25.11 8.50
N GLN A 42 -21.08 26.18 8.28
CA GLN A 42 -19.72 26.07 7.75
C GLN A 42 -18.77 25.40 8.75
N ALA A 43 -18.97 25.64 10.05
CA ALA A 43 -18.15 25.08 11.10
C ALA A 43 -18.27 23.55 11.21
N PHE A 44 -19.48 23.03 11.04
CA PHE A 44 -19.80 21.63 11.30
C PHE A 44 -20.09 20.79 10.05
N LYS A 45 -20.16 21.39 8.86
CA LYS A 45 -20.39 20.72 7.56
C LYS A 45 -21.67 19.86 7.52
N ILE A 46 -22.77 20.32 8.12
CA ILE A 46 -24.04 19.57 8.21
C ILE A 46 -25.24 20.44 7.76
N ASP A 47 -26.14 19.84 6.96
CA ASP A 47 -27.39 20.47 6.44
C ASP A 47 -28.58 20.45 7.41
N LYS A 48 -28.57 19.58 8.45
CA LYS A 48 -29.67 19.47 9.44
C LYS A 48 -29.40 20.31 10.68
N SER A 49 -30.47 20.94 11.18
CA SER A 49 -30.44 21.93 12.26
C SER A 49 -29.81 21.39 13.56
N VAL A 50 -28.72 22.03 14.01
CA VAL A 50 -28.08 21.87 15.33
C VAL A 50 -29.07 22.00 16.51
N CYS A 51 -30.25 22.59 16.27
CA CYS A 51 -31.34 22.78 17.23
C CYS A 51 -32.55 21.86 16.95
N SER A 52 -32.38 20.54 16.91
CA SER A 52 -33.55 19.66 16.94
C SER A 52 -34.25 19.77 18.31
N LEU A 53 -35.59 19.73 18.34
CA LEU A 53 -36.38 19.85 19.57
C LEU A 53 -35.94 18.83 20.63
N GLU A 54 -35.51 17.65 20.20
CA GLU A 54 -35.00 16.55 21.02
C GLU A 54 -33.71 16.93 21.77
N ILE A 55 -32.74 17.58 21.11
CA ILE A 55 -31.47 17.99 21.72
C ILE A 55 -31.68 19.13 22.72
N VAL A 56 -32.58 20.07 22.39
CA VAL A 56 -32.94 21.18 23.29
C VAL A 56 -33.64 20.65 24.55
N ASN A 57 -34.53 19.66 24.40
CA ASN A 57 -35.19 19.02 25.53
C ASN A 57 -34.21 18.22 26.39
N LEU A 58 -33.28 17.48 25.77
CA LEU A 58 -32.21 16.76 26.46
C LEU A 58 -31.32 17.70 27.28
N TYR A 59 -30.92 18.85 26.71
CA TYR A 59 -30.17 19.87 27.43
C TYR A 59 -30.92 20.39 28.67
N LYS A 60 -32.23 20.69 28.53
CA LYS A 60 -33.07 21.16 29.65
C LYS A 60 -33.27 20.11 30.73
N GLU A 61 -33.39 18.83 30.36
CA GLU A 61 -33.48 17.72 31.34
C GLU A 61 -32.19 17.55 32.12
N ILE A 62 -31.04 17.58 31.45
CA ILE A 62 -29.73 17.46 32.10
C ILE A 62 -29.48 18.67 33.01
N LEU A 63 -29.81 19.88 32.57
CA LEU A 63 -29.67 21.09 33.38
C LEU A 63 -30.48 21.00 34.68
N LYS A 64 -31.74 20.53 34.63
CA LYS A 64 -32.57 20.31 35.83
C LYS A 64 -31.98 19.26 36.79
N LYS A 65 -31.32 18.22 36.27
CA LYS A 65 -30.68 17.19 37.10
C LYS A 65 -29.43 17.73 37.80
N VAL A 66 -28.69 18.62 37.14
CA VAL A 66 -27.48 19.24 37.71
C VAL A 66 -27.82 20.26 38.81
N ASP A 67 -28.90 21.03 38.65
CA ASP A 67 -29.32 22.04 39.64
C ASP A 67 -29.89 21.44 40.96
N ASN A 68 -30.38 20.19 40.94
CA ASN A 68 -31.02 19.55 42.11
C ASN A 68 -30.06 18.82 43.06
N SER A 69 -28.73 18.89 42.87
CA SER A 69 -27.72 18.28 43.76
C SER A 69 -27.85 16.77 44.06
N ASP A 70 -28.52 15.99 43.19
CA ASP A 70 -28.56 14.52 43.26
C ASP A 70 -27.60 13.91 42.23
N LEU A 71 -26.29 13.93 42.52
CA LEU A 71 -25.29 13.20 41.73
C LEU A 71 -24.36 12.39 42.64
N ASN A 72 -24.93 11.39 43.31
CA ASN A 72 -24.15 10.26 43.82
C ASN A 72 -23.81 9.31 42.65
N GLY A 73 -22.60 9.45 42.12
CA GLY A 73 -21.76 8.31 41.72
C GLY A 73 -21.97 7.64 40.36
N ASN A 74 -23.08 7.82 39.66
CA ASN A 74 -23.26 7.25 38.32
C ASN A 74 -23.34 8.37 37.27
N GLY A 75 -22.30 8.49 36.44
CA GLY A 75 -22.29 9.38 35.28
C GLY A 75 -23.54 9.18 34.42
N ILE A 76 -24.00 10.23 33.74
CA ILE A 76 -25.18 10.20 32.89
C ILE A 76 -24.89 9.25 31.71
N THR A 77 -25.18 7.96 31.90
CA THR A 77 -24.94 6.92 30.91
C THR A 77 -26.03 6.93 29.85
N SER A 78 -25.59 6.86 28.59
CA SER A 78 -26.34 6.68 27.34
C SER A 78 -26.99 7.93 26.72
N VAL A 79 -26.16 8.80 26.14
CA VAL A 79 -26.54 9.51 24.90
C VAL A 79 -26.06 8.64 23.73
N ASP A 80 -26.97 8.26 22.83
CA ASP A 80 -26.65 7.49 21.63
C ASP A 80 -25.47 8.10 20.85
N VAL A 81 -24.63 7.26 20.26
CA VAL A 81 -23.38 7.69 19.57
C VAL A 81 -23.65 8.74 18.48
N ASN A 82 -24.79 8.67 17.78
CA ASN A 82 -25.18 9.69 16.78
C ASN A 82 -25.69 11.01 17.39
N ASN A 83 -26.15 10.98 18.65
CA ASN A 83 -26.56 12.18 19.38
C ASN A 83 -25.37 12.86 20.10
N SER A 84 -24.23 12.18 20.26
CA SER A 84 -23.04 12.71 20.94
C SER A 84 -22.44 13.95 20.26
N ILE A 85 -22.25 13.89 18.94
CA ILE A 85 -21.68 14.98 18.13
C ILE A 85 -22.65 16.16 18.07
N ASN A 86 -23.94 15.90 17.79
CA ASN A 86 -24.95 16.95 17.70
C ASN A 86 -25.16 17.65 19.06
N PHE A 87 -25.07 16.90 20.17
CA PHE A 87 -25.14 17.47 21.51
C PHE A 87 -23.90 18.32 21.84
N ALA A 88 -22.70 17.88 21.47
CA ALA A 88 -21.47 18.68 21.60
C ALA A 88 -21.53 19.98 20.79
N GLN A 89 -22.02 19.93 19.55
CA GLN A 89 -22.24 21.10 18.70
C GLN A 89 -23.29 22.05 19.30
N TYR A 90 -24.38 21.51 19.84
CA TYR A 90 -25.38 22.31 20.54
C TYR A 90 -24.83 22.98 21.80
N LEU A 91 -24.00 22.29 22.58
CA LEU A 91 -23.32 22.91 23.73
C LEU A 91 -22.44 24.08 23.30
N ILE A 92 -21.73 23.99 22.16
CA ILE A 92 -20.95 25.12 21.62
C ILE A 92 -21.86 26.27 21.18
N PHE A 93 -23.02 25.97 20.60
CA PHE A 93 -24.03 26.98 20.30
C PHE A 93 -24.54 27.67 21.58
N VAL A 94 -24.75 26.93 22.68
CA VAL A 94 -25.10 27.52 23.98
C VAL A 94 -23.97 28.39 24.53
N VAL A 95 -22.70 28.04 24.32
CA VAL A 95 -21.55 28.90 24.67
C VAL A 95 -21.56 30.22 23.89
N TYR A 96 -22.11 30.23 22.67
CA TYR A 96 -22.31 31.44 21.89
C TYR A 96 -23.48 32.29 22.40
N SER A 97 -24.61 31.67 22.75
CA SER A 97 -25.85 32.38 23.14
C SER A 97 -25.91 32.80 24.61
N ASP A 98 -25.47 31.95 25.54
CA ASP A 98 -25.82 32.03 26.97
C ASP A 98 -24.60 32.07 27.92
N ASP A 99 -24.88 32.11 29.22
CA ASP A 99 -23.90 32.10 30.31
C ASP A 99 -23.11 30.78 30.38
N VAL A 100 -21.82 30.90 30.72
CA VAL A 100 -20.85 29.80 30.67
C VAL A 100 -20.94 28.83 31.86
N TYR A 101 -21.45 29.29 32.99
CA TYR A 101 -21.44 28.54 34.25
C TYR A 101 -22.25 27.23 34.20
N PRO A 102 -23.49 27.21 33.67
CA PRO A 102 -24.28 25.99 33.53
C PRO A 102 -23.67 25.00 32.53
N VAL A 103 -22.98 25.51 31.50
CA VAL A 103 -22.38 24.67 30.47
C VAL A 103 -21.20 23.86 31.03
N TYR A 104 -20.37 24.47 31.88
CA TYR A 104 -19.25 23.76 32.49
C TYR A 104 -19.71 22.64 33.46
N SER A 105 -20.69 22.90 34.32
CA SER A 105 -21.20 21.90 35.26
C SER A 105 -21.77 20.69 34.50
N ILE A 106 -22.53 20.94 33.43
CA ILE A 106 -22.99 19.90 32.52
C ILE A 106 -21.81 19.12 31.93
N ILE A 107 -20.86 19.78 31.27
CA ILE A 107 -19.72 19.10 30.62
C ILE A 107 -18.89 18.29 31.63
N SER A 108 -18.72 18.80 32.85
CA SER A 108 -17.98 18.09 33.91
C SER A 108 -18.65 16.78 34.33
N SER A 109 -19.98 16.72 34.29
CA SER A 109 -20.81 15.55 34.59
C SER A 109 -20.91 14.54 33.44
N LEU A 110 -20.47 14.89 32.22
CA LEU A 110 -20.51 14.01 31.05
C LEU A 110 -19.41 12.94 31.07
N ASP A 111 -19.68 11.83 30.37
CA ASP A 111 -18.71 10.76 30.13
C ASP A 111 -17.47 11.26 29.36
N ARG A 112 -16.33 10.56 29.55
CA ARG A 112 -15.05 10.88 28.86
C ARG A 112 -15.19 11.07 27.33
N PRO A 113 -15.80 10.15 26.55
CA PRO A 113 -15.91 10.30 25.10
C PRO A 113 -16.67 11.56 24.66
N LEU A 114 -17.75 11.94 25.35
CA LEU A 114 -18.51 13.16 25.04
C LEU A 114 -17.70 14.44 25.29
N ARG A 115 -16.88 14.44 26.35
CA ARG A 115 -15.98 15.57 26.64
C ARG A 115 -14.88 15.70 25.58
N ASP A 116 -14.32 14.58 25.13
CA ASP A 116 -13.29 14.59 24.09
C ASP A 116 -13.86 15.08 22.76
N GLU A 117 -15.09 14.68 22.42
CA GLU A 117 -15.80 15.16 21.22
C GLU A 117 -16.07 16.68 21.28
N PHE A 118 -16.54 17.20 22.43
CA PHE A 118 -16.71 18.63 22.64
C PHE A 118 -15.40 19.41 22.44
N ILE A 119 -14.29 18.91 22.97
CA ILE A 119 -12.97 19.53 22.78
C ILE A 119 -12.61 19.60 21.29
N ILE A 120 -12.79 18.51 20.54
CA ILE A 120 -12.50 18.45 19.10
C ILE A 120 -13.33 19.50 18.34
N GLN A 121 -14.63 19.57 18.61
CA GLN A 121 -15.53 20.51 17.94
C GLN A 121 -15.18 21.98 18.28
N CYS A 122 -14.77 22.29 19.51
CA CYS A 122 -14.27 23.62 19.88
C CYS A 122 -13.03 24.02 19.07
N LEU A 123 -12.08 23.09 18.87
CA LEU A 123 -10.86 23.36 18.11
C LEU A 123 -11.16 23.61 16.62
N CYS A 124 -12.15 22.93 16.05
CA CYS A 124 -12.64 23.18 14.69
C CYS A 124 -13.21 24.60 14.55
N VAL A 125 -14.07 25.03 15.50
CA VAL A 125 -14.67 26.36 15.50
C VAL A 125 -13.60 27.47 15.58
N LEU A 126 -12.55 27.27 16.40
CA LEU A 126 -11.45 28.25 16.52
C LEU A 126 -10.72 28.48 15.20
N LYS A 127 -10.47 27.41 14.42
CA LYS A 127 -9.83 27.55 13.09
C LYS A 127 -10.68 28.37 12.13
N ILE A 128 -12.00 28.23 12.22
CA ILE A 128 -12.96 28.87 11.30
C ILE A 128 -13.23 30.33 11.68
N LEU A 129 -13.13 30.68 12.97
CA LEU A 129 -13.16 32.07 13.45
C LEU A 129 -12.05 32.96 12.86
N LEU A 130 -10.95 32.37 12.37
CA LEU A 130 -9.88 33.10 11.68
C LEU A 130 -10.24 33.43 10.21
N SER A 131 -11.19 32.70 9.62
CA SER A 131 -11.56 32.84 8.20
C SER A 131 -12.81 33.68 7.97
N PHE A 132 -13.70 33.78 8.98
CA PHE A 132 -14.98 34.49 8.87
C PHE A 132 -15.24 35.40 10.06
N GLN A 133 -16.09 36.41 9.85
CA GLN A 133 -16.52 37.34 10.90
C GLN A 133 -17.94 37.03 11.36
N ILE A 134 -18.18 37.02 12.68
CA ILE A 134 -19.52 36.82 13.28
C ILE A 134 -19.85 37.91 14.31
N ALA A 135 -21.14 38.12 14.56
CA ALA A 135 -21.58 38.99 15.65
C ALA A 135 -21.12 38.45 17.01
N ASN A 136 -20.66 39.34 17.89
CA ASN A 136 -20.16 39.02 19.25
C ASN A 136 -18.96 38.05 19.29
N GLU A 137 -18.14 38.00 18.24
CA GLU A 137 -16.99 37.08 18.13
C GLU A 137 -15.96 37.20 19.26
N ILE A 138 -15.74 38.41 19.78
CA ILE A 138 -14.81 38.65 20.89
C ILE A 138 -15.34 38.01 22.17
N ASP A 139 -16.63 38.18 22.47
CA ASP A 139 -17.27 37.60 23.65
C ASP A 139 -17.40 36.08 23.51
N PHE A 140 -17.64 35.58 22.30
CA PHE A 140 -17.65 34.15 22.02
C PHE A 140 -16.26 33.53 22.19
N SER A 141 -15.23 34.16 21.63
CA SER A 141 -13.81 33.78 21.79
C SER A 141 -13.41 33.74 23.28
N ARG A 142 -13.84 34.75 24.05
CA ARG A 142 -13.66 34.81 25.50
C ARG A 142 -14.30 33.61 26.19
N ARG A 143 -15.59 33.36 25.93
CA ARG A 143 -16.37 32.27 26.55
C ARG A 143 -15.82 30.89 26.18
N LEU A 144 -15.43 30.67 24.92
CA LEU A 144 -14.76 29.45 24.48
C LEU A 144 -13.44 29.21 25.20
N GLY A 145 -12.60 30.25 25.35
CA GLY A 145 -11.35 30.17 26.09
C GLY A 145 -11.56 29.72 27.53
N LEU A 146 -12.55 30.31 28.22
CA LEU A 146 -12.91 29.94 29.60
C LEU A 146 -13.33 28.47 29.71
N VAL A 147 -14.28 28.01 28.87
CA VAL A 147 -14.78 26.61 28.94
C VAL A 147 -13.66 25.63 28.63
N LEU A 148 -12.95 25.82 27.52
CA LEU A 148 -11.92 24.90 27.08
C LEU A 148 -10.77 24.84 28.09
N GLY A 149 -10.39 25.99 28.66
CA GLY A 149 -9.34 26.07 29.68
C GLY A 149 -9.72 25.35 30.97
N LYS A 150 -10.97 25.49 31.43
CA LYS A 150 -11.47 24.77 32.62
C LYS A 150 -11.55 23.26 32.41
N MET A 151 -11.84 22.83 31.18
CA MET A 151 -11.92 21.41 30.84
C MET A 151 -10.55 20.75 30.64
N THR A 152 -9.51 21.54 30.36
CA THR A 152 -8.17 21.03 30.03
C THR A 152 -7.14 21.48 31.07
N LEU A 153 -6.71 22.74 31.02
CA LEU A 153 -5.63 23.28 31.85
C LEU A 153 -5.94 23.19 33.35
N ALA A 154 -7.14 23.57 33.78
CA ALA A 154 -7.53 23.47 35.19
C ALA A 154 -7.54 22.01 35.71
N GLN A 155 -7.77 21.04 34.81
CA GLN A 155 -7.72 19.61 35.12
C GLN A 155 -6.32 19.00 34.96
N ASN A 156 -5.28 19.80 34.74
CA ASN A 156 -3.92 19.36 34.42
C ASN A 156 -3.83 18.46 33.17
N ARG A 157 -4.71 18.69 32.18
CA ARG A 157 -4.72 17.97 30.89
C ARG A 157 -4.28 18.89 29.77
N MET A 158 -3.30 18.46 28.98
CA MET A 158 -2.84 19.19 27.80
C MET A 158 -3.47 18.63 26.53
N ILE A 159 -3.76 19.49 25.56
CA ILE A 159 -4.00 19.08 24.17
C ILE A 159 -2.64 18.91 23.50
N THR A 160 -2.40 17.76 22.88
CA THR A 160 -1.12 17.47 22.21
C THR A 160 -0.90 18.36 21.00
N LEU A 161 0.36 18.67 20.69
CA LEU A 161 0.76 19.54 19.57
C LEU A 161 0.17 19.07 18.23
N ASP A 162 0.14 17.76 18.00
CA ASP A 162 -0.41 17.14 16.79
C ASP A 162 -1.90 17.42 16.60
N LYS A 163 -2.65 17.62 17.69
CA LYS A 163 -4.09 17.94 17.64
C LYS A 163 -4.32 19.44 17.49
N PHE A 164 -3.60 20.27 18.26
CA PHE A 164 -3.71 21.72 18.17
C PHE A 164 -2.47 22.44 18.70
N ASP A 165 -1.86 23.28 17.87
CA ASP A 165 -0.75 24.14 18.27
C ASP A 165 -1.26 25.55 18.59
N PHE A 166 -1.39 25.84 19.89
CA PHE A 166 -1.83 27.14 20.38
C PHE A 166 -0.89 28.30 20.03
N LYS A 167 0.41 28.03 19.89
CA LYS A 167 1.39 29.05 19.52
C LYS A 167 1.25 29.39 18.05
N ASN A 168 1.15 28.37 17.19
CA ASN A 168 0.89 28.58 15.77
C ASN A 168 -0.49 29.18 15.51
N PHE A 169 -1.53 28.82 16.28
CA PHE A 169 -2.84 29.47 16.19
C PHE A 169 -2.74 31.00 16.42
N LEU A 170 -1.96 31.43 17.42
CA LEU A 170 -1.73 32.86 17.66
C LEU A 170 -0.97 33.51 16.49
N ILE A 171 0.00 32.81 15.90
CA ILE A 171 0.71 33.26 14.68
C ILE A 171 -0.25 33.39 13.49
N SER A 172 -1.07 32.36 13.23
CA SER A 172 -2.07 32.37 12.17
C SER A 172 -3.13 33.46 12.38
N SER A 173 -3.48 33.80 13.63
CA SER A 173 -4.37 34.94 13.88
C SER A 173 -3.77 36.28 13.44
N ILE A 174 -2.45 36.39 13.39
CA ILE A 174 -1.74 37.58 12.92
C ILE A 174 -1.63 37.57 11.40
N GLU A 175 -1.28 36.44 10.81
CA GLU A 175 -1.26 36.24 9.36
C GLU A 175 -2.63 36.52 8.74
N CYS A 176 -3.70 36.06 9.42
CA CYS A 176 -5.07 36.33 9.06
C CYS A 176 -5.58 37.68 9.57
N ARG A 177 -4.75 38.63 10.05
CA ARG A 177 -5.20 39.98 10.47
C ARG A 177 -6.42 39.99 11.42
N ARG A 178 -6.48 39.03 12.34
CA ARG A 178 -7.60 38.75 13.28
C ARG A 178 -7.06 38.53 14.70
N ILE A 179 -6.18 39.43 15.11
CA ILE A 179 -5.32 39.35 16.29
C ILE A 179 -6.16 39.49 17.56
N LEU A 180 -7.16 40.38 17.58
CA LEU A 180 -7.97 40.58 18.77
C LEU A 180 -8.72 39.31 19.16
N VAL A 181 -9.27 38.59 18.19
CA VAL A 181 -9.98 37.32 18.41
C VAL A 181 -9.02 36.25 18.95
N GLY A 182 -7.85 36.10 18.32
CA GLY A 182 -6.84 35.11 18.73
C GLY A 182 -6.25 35.38 20.11
N VAL A 183 -5.87 36.62 20.40
CA VAL A 183 -5.33 37.05 21.70
C VAL A 183 -6.38 36.94 22.80
N THR A 184 -7.65 37.31 22.53
CA THR A 184 -8.73 37.20 23.51
C THR A 184 -8.96 35.75 23.93
N PHE A 185 -8.99 34.82 22.96
CA PHE A 185 -9.14 33.38 23.22
C PHE A 185 -7.97 32.86 24.08
N ILE A 186 -6.73 33.06 23.61
CA ILE A 186 -5.53 32.55 24.28
C ILE A 186 -5.43 33.11 25.70
N SER A 187 -5.75 34.40 25.88
CA SER A 187 -5.68 35.04 27.19
C SER A 187 -6.65 34.39 28.18
N HIS A 188 -7.89 34.14 27.79
CA HIS A 188 -8.89 33.55 28.69
C HIS A 188 -8.73 32.04 28.88
N PHE A 189 -8.20 31.34 27.87
CA PHE A 189 -7.80 29.94 27.95
C PHE A 189 -6.70 29.73 28.98
N LEU A 190 -5.58 30.46 28.85
CA LEU A 190 -4.43 30.31 29.75
C LEU A 190 -4.76 30.69 31.19
N ARG A 191 -5.64 31.68 31.43
CA ARG A 191 -6.05 32.07 32.80
C ARG A 191 -6.56 30.90 33.64
N GLN A 192 -7.20 29.90 33.02
CA GLN A 192 -7.73 28.73 33.72
C GLN A 192 -6.62 27.79 34.23
N GLY A 193 -5.38 27.93 33.74
CA GLY A 193 -4.24 27.17 34.25
C GLY A 193 -3.93 27.42 35.73
N LYS A 194 -4.34 28.56 36.29
CA LYS A 194 -4.18 28.91 37.71
C LYS A 194 -5.05 28.05 38.64
N ASP A 195 -6.17 27.53 38.12
CA ASP A 195 -7.03 26.60 38.84
C ASP A 195 -6.44 25.17 38.85
N GLY A 196 -5.38 24.92 38.06
CA GLY A 196 -4.59 23.69 38.03
C GLY A 196 -3.22 23.85 38.70
N LEU A 197 -2.42 22.78 38.66
CA LEU A 197 -1.08 22.70 39.25
C LEU A 197 0.06 22.81 38.22
N VAL A 198 -0.19 22.38 36.97
CA VAL A 198 0.87 22.19 35.96
C VAL A 198 1.07 23.44 35.08
N PHE A 199 -0.01 24.18 34.78
CA PHE A 199 -0.04 25.26 33.79
C PHE A 199 0.03 26.64 34.42
N ILE A 200 0.98 26.82 35.32
CA ILE A 200 1.27 28.07 36.02
C ILE A 200 2.66 28.60 35.61
N PRO A 201 3.02 29.86 35.96
CA PRO A 201 4.34 30.40 35.66
C PRO A 201 5.47 29.45 36.08
N ASN A 202 6.56 29.41 35.29
CA ASN A 202 7.64 28.41 35.26
C ASN A 202 7.41 27.18 34.37
N ASN A 203 6.19 26.98 33.86
CA ASN A 203 5.95 26.01 32.80
C ASN A 203 6.53 26.49 31.45
N PRO A 204 7.46 25.76 30.80
CA PRO A 204 8.10 26.21 29.56
C PRO A 204 7.13 26.45 28.39
N TRP A 205 6.07 25.65 28.29
CA TRP A 205 5.06 25.80 27.25
C TRP A 205 4.24 27.08 27.46
N LEU A 206 3.79 27.35 28.70
CA LEU A 206 3.10 28.59 29.05
C LEU A 206 4.00 29.80 28.79
N ILE A 207 5.25 29.78 29.27
CA ILE A 207 6.20 30.88 29.12
C ILE A 207 6.53 31.14 27.64
N SER A 208 6.57 30.11 26.80
CA SER A 208 6.75 30.26 25.34
C SER A 208 5.62 31.08 24.70
N ILE A 209 4.36 30.85 25.11
CA ILE A 209 3.20 31.63 24.60
C ILE A 209 3.19 33.04 25.21
N MET A 210 3.48 33.18 26.50
CA MET A 210 3.60 34.50 27.16
C MET A 210 4.67 35.37 26.52
N ASN A 211 5.81 34.80 26.13
CA ASN A 211 6.86 35.52 25.41
C ASN A 211 6.37 36.05 24.05
N LEU A 212 5.59 35.26 23.31
CA LEU A 212 5.00 35.69 22.05
C LEU A 212 3.98 36.84 22.26
N LEU A 213 3.17 36.77 23.32
CA LEU A 213 2.27 37.86 23.70
C LEU A 213 3.02 39.14 24.10
N ALA A 214 4.16 39.02 24.79
CA ALA A 214 5.01 40.16 25.12
C ALA A 214 5.62 40.83 23.87
N GLU A 215 6.01 40.04 22.86
CA GLU A 215 6.45 40.58 21.57
C GLU A 215 5.31 41.34 20.87
N LEU A 216 4.09 40.78 20.89
CA LEU A 216 2.89 41.39 20.28
C LEU A 216 2.43 42.69 20.94
N HIS A 217 2.67 42.87 22.23
CA HIS A 217 2.27 44.09 22.94
C HIS A 217 2.87 45.35 22.28
N SER A 218 4.15 45.27 21.87
CA SER A 218 4.87 46.40 21.29
C SER A 218 4.31 46.87 19.95
N CYS A 219 3.73 45.95 19.16
CA CYS A 219 3.37 46.17 17.76
C CYS A 219 1.85 46.11 17.47
N THR A 220 0.98 46.07 18.48
CA THR A 220 -0.48 45.97 18.29
C THR A 220 -1.25 47.18 18.83
N LEU A 221 -2.53 47.32 18.45
CA LEU A 221 -3.41 48.39 18.90
C LEU A 221 -3.87 48.23 20.36
N ARG A 222 -4.35 49.32 20.96
CA ARG A 222 -4.75 49.42 22.38
C ARG A 222 -5.71 48.30 22.87
N PRO A 223 -6.72 47.84 22.11
CA PRO A 223 -7.60 46.76 22.56
C PRO A 223 -6.83 45.45 22.82
N VAL A 224 -5.90 45.09 21.93
CA VAL A 224 -5.08 43.87 22.05
C VAL A 224 -4.07 44.02 23.19
N ARG A 225 -3.44 45.20 23.32
CA ARG A 225 -2.51 45.49 24.41
C ARG A 225 -3.17 45.33 25.79
N ARG A 226 -4.40 45.79 25.96
CA ARG A 226 -5.16 45.64 27.22
C ARG A 226 -5.40 44.18 27.60
N GLU A 227 -5.71 43.31 26.64
CA GLU A 227 -5.87 41.88 26.89
C GLU A 227 -4.56 41.22 27.31
N ILE A 228 -3.44 41.58 26.65
CA ILE A 228 -2.09 41.11 27.00
C ILE A 228 -1.71 41.59 28.41
N GLU A 229 -1.86 42.88 28.71
CA GLU A 229 -1.61 43.43 30.04
C GLU A 229 -2.43 42.72 31.12
N SER A 230 -3.70 42.41 30.81
CA SER A 230 -4.60 41.71 31.72
C SER A 230 -4.15 40.28 32.05
N ILE A 231 -3.66 39.49 31.08
CA ILE A 231 -3.13 38.15 31.36
C ILE A 231 -1.80 38.18 32.11
N PHE A 232 -0.90 39.13 31.81
CA PHE A 232 0.35 39.29 32.56
C PHE A 232 0.08 39.67 34.02
N GLY A 233 -0.90 40.55 34.26
CA GLY A 233 -1.38 40.88 35.60
C GLY A 233 -1.98 39.67 36.33
N HIS A 234 -2.78 38.85 35.66
CA HIS A 234 -3.39 37.65 36.27
C HIS A 234 -2.37 36.64 36.82
N PHE A 235 -1.22 36.53 36.14
CA PHE A 235 -0.11 35.65 36.52
C PHE A 235 0.96 36.32 37.38
N ASN A 236 0.79 37.59 37.77
CA ASN A 236 1.79 38.39 38.50
C ASN A 236 3.16 38.43 37.78
N LEU A 237 3.16 38.43 36.44
CA LEU A 237 4.37 38.50 35.62
C LEU A 237 4.66 39.93 35.21
N ARG A 238 5.95 40.32 35.19
CA ARG A 238 6.38 41.61 34.65
C ARG A 238 6.32 41.56 33.12
N LEU A 239 5.57 42.50 32.53
CA LEU A 239 5.54 42.68 31.08
C LEU A 239 6.76 43.49 30.65
N GLU A 240 7.74 42.84 30.07
CA GLU A 240 8.88 43.49 29.44
C GLU A 240 8.65 43.56 27.93
N PRO A 241 8.64 44.76 27.32
CA PRO A 241 8.52 44.89 25.87
C PRO A 241 9.77 44.30 25.21
N LYS A 242 9.59 43.22 24.45
CA LYS A 242 10.68 42.52 23.75
C LYS A 242 10.76 42.98 22.31
N VAL A 243 11.99 43.14 21.80
CA VAL A 243 12.24 43.37 20.37
C VAL A 243 11.74 42.17 19.58
N ILE A 244 10.99 42.42 18.50
CA ILE A 244 10.44 41.39 17.62
C ILE A 244 11.58 40.51 17.08
N LYS A 245 11.59 39.24 17.47
CA LYS A 245 12.54 38.23 16.99
C LYS A 245 11.84 37.07 16.27
N SER A 246 10.56 36.83 16.57
CA SER A 246 9.82 35.67 16.07
C SER A 246 9.15 35.87 14.70
N PHE A 247 8.86 37.12 14.29
CA PHE A 247 8.28 37.41 12.97
C PHE A 247 9.34 37.48 11.89
N LYS A 248 9.74 36.33 11.36
CA LYS A 248 10.24 36.26 9.99
C LYS A 248 9.02 36.25 9.07
N PHE A 249 8.45 37.41 8.77
CA PHE A 249 7.47 37.55 7.68
C PHE A 249 8.18 37.17 6.36
N LYS A 250 8.17 35.88 6.03
CA LYS A 250 8.42 35.41 4.67
C LYS A 250 7.10 35.55 3.93
N THR A 251 6.77 36.77 3.49
CA THR A 251 6.08 37.10 2.23
C THR A 251 5.58 38.54 2.30
N LYS A 252 5.94 39.31 1.27
CA LYS A 252 5.80 40.76 1.14
C LYS A 252 4.35 41.19 0.87
N ASP A 253 3.98 42.37 1.33
CA ASP A 253 2.65 42.99 1.28
C ASP A 253 2.02 43.17 -0.13
N TYR A 254 2.70 42.81 -1.23
CA TYR A 254 2.09 42.81 -2.58
C TYR A 254 1.53 41.44 -3.00
N LEU A 255 1.74 40.38 -2.22
CA LEU A 255 1.19 39.05 -2.54
C LEU A 255 -0.33 38.96 -2.33
N SER A 256 -0.92 39.92 -1.63
CA SER A 256 -2.37 40.09 -1.47
C SER A 256 -3.05 40.72 -2.70
N GLU A 257 -2.29 41.31 -3.62
CA GLU A 257 -2.83 41.98 -4.81
C GLU A 257 -3.00 41.02 -6.01
N TYR A 258 -2.45 39.80 -5.95
CA TYR A 258 -2.59 38.84 -7.04
C TYR A 258 -4.03 38.30 -7.12
N HIS A 259 -4.60 38.37 -8.31
CA HIS A 259 -5.98 38.01 -8.59
C HIS A 259 -6.06 36.51 -8.89
N PHE A 260 -6.88 35.80 -8.10
CA PHE A 260 -7.21 34.40 -8.29
C PHE A 260 -8.74 34.29 -8.42
N GLU A 261 -9.26 34.00 -9.62
CA GLU A 261 -10.71 33.79 -9.80
C GLU A 261 -11.17 32.51 -9.09
N SER A 262 -12.29 32.62 -8.38
CA SER A 262 -12.75 31.70 -7.33
C SER A 262 -13.42 30.40 -7.81
N SER A 263 -13.15 29.92 -9.03
CA SER A 263 -13.83 28.72 -9.55
C SER A 263 -12.96 27.47 -9.69
N GLU A 264 -11.62 27.57 -9.72
CA GLU A 264 -10.78 26.39 -10.09
C GLU A 264 -9.46 26.23 -9.31
N VAL A 265 -9.07 27.17 -8.44
CA VAL A 265 -7.89 27.01 -7.54
C VAL A 265 -8.39 26.72 -6.13
N ILE A 266 -8.66 25.45 -5.84
CA ILE A 266 -9.30 24.99 -4.59
C ILE A 266 -8.31 24.91 -3.43
N ASP A 267 -7.01 24.83 -3.71
CA ASP A 267 -5.98 24.56 -2.68
C ASP A 267 -5.21 25.83 -2.25
N PRO A 268 -5.24 26.22 -0.95
CA PRO A 268 -4.46 27.33 -0.42
C PRO A 268 -2.94 27.16 -0.63
N ILE A 269 -2.44 25.92 -0.73
CA ILE A 269 -1.02 25.64 -1.01
C ILE A 269 -0.70 25.96 -2.48
N MET A 270 -1.59 25.59 -3.40
CA MET A 270 -1.45 25.93 -4.82
C MET A 270 -1.45 27.44 -5.03
N LYS A 271 -2.36 28.16 -4.34
CA LYS A 271 -2.37 29.63 -4.33
C LYS A 271 -1.04 30.19 -3.82
N HIS A 272 -0.48 29.62 -2.75
CA HIS A 272 0.81 30.02 -2.20
C HIS A 272 1.98 29.80 -3.17
N VAL A 273 2.07 28.63 -3.80
CA VAL A 273 3.13 28.30 -4.79
C VAL A 273 3.07 29.25 -5.99
N ILE A 274 1.88 29.51 -6.53
CA ILE A 274 1.69 30.44 -7.65
C ILE A 274 2.06 31.86 -7.25
N SER A 275 1.65 32.31 -6.06
CA SER A 275 1.99 33.65 -5.56
C SER A 275 3.51 33.85 -5.44
N LEU A 276 4.23 32.84 -4.94
CA LEU A 276 5.70 32.86 -4.89
C LEU A 276 6.36 32.86 -6.27
N ALA A 277 5.80 32.13 -7.24
CA ALA A 277 6.28 32.13 -8.61
C ALA A 277 6.13 33.52 -9.26
N LEU A 278 4.99 34.17 -9.05
CA LEU A 278 4.72 35.53 -9.54
C LEU A 278 5.67 36.57 -8.94
N ASP A 279 5.89 36.52 -7.63
CA ASP A 279 6.88 37.39 -6.96
C ASP A 279 8.29 37.17 -7.49
N PHE A 280 8.71 35.91 -7.63
CA PHE A 280 10.03 35.57 -8.15
C PHE A 280 10.22 36.12 -9.56
N SER A 281 9.21 35.98 -10.43
CA SER A 281 9.24 36.54 -11.79
C SER A 281 9.40 38.05 -11.82
N VAL A 282 8.69 38.80 -10.96
CA VAL A 282 8.83 40.26 -10.91
C VAL A 282 10.26 40.67 -10.54
N ARG A 283 10.85 40.00 -9.56
CA ARG A 283 12.20 40.31 -9.08
C ARG A 283 13.28 39.96 -10.08
N GLU A 284 13.11 38.87 -10.80
CA GLU A 284 14.08 38.34 -11.76
C GLU A 284 14.35 39.31 -12.92
N ILE A 285 13.29 39.94 -13.44
CA ILE A 285 13.41 40.80 -14.62
C ILE A 285 13.42 42.30 -14.31
N SER A 286 13.06 42.70 -13.09
CA SER A 286 12.89 44.11 -12.71
C SER A 286 14.15 44.96 -12.91
N GLU A 287 15.32 44.50 -12.46
CA GLU A 287 16.55 45.30 -12.47
C GLU A 287 17.00 45.69 -13.88
N ILE A 288 17.06 44.71 -14.79
CA ILE A 288 17.48 44.89 -16.18
C ILE A 288 16.53 45.83 -16.94
N ILE A 289 15.21 45.66 -16.73
CA ILE A 289 14.20 46.48 -17.40
C ILE A 289 14.25 47.91 -16.86
N ILE A 290 14.29 48.08 -15.54
CA ILE A 290 14.32 49.40 -14.91
C ILE A 290 15.56 50.16 -15.37
N GLU A 291 16.75 49.55 -15.35
CA GLU A 291 17.98 50.23 -15.76
C GLU A 291 17.92 50.75 -17.20
N LYS A 292 17.58 49.88 -18.15
CA LYS A 292 17.47 50.25 -19.58
C LYS A 292 16.38 51.28 -19.83
N SER A 293 15.18 51.08 -19.26
CA SER A 293 14.06 52.01 -19.45
C SER A 293 14.35 53.39 -18.83
N CYS A 294 15.03 53.45 -17.67
CA CYS A 294 15.43 54.72 -17.05
C CYS A 294 16.51 55.44 -17.87
N GLU A 295 17.48 54.71 -18.41
CA GLU A 295 18.54 55.28 -19.26
C GLU A 295 17.96 55.87 -20.55
N ILE A 296 17.10 55.12 -21.25
CA ILE A 296 16.42 55.57 -22.46
C ILE A 296 15.52 56.77 -22.15
N ALA A 297 14.71 56.69 -21.07
CA ALA A 297 13.87 57.80 -20.65
C ALA A 297 14.68 59.06 -20.37
N THR A 298 15.84 58.93 -19.75
CA THR A 298 16.71 60.08 -19.43
C THR A 298 17.30 60.69 -20.70
N LYS A 299 17.89 59.88 -21.59
CA LYS A 299 18.48 60.36 -22.84
C LYS A 299 17.43 61.01 -23.76
N THR A 300 16.30 60.34 -23.95
CA THR A 300 15.20 60.85 -24.79
C THR A 300 14.51 62.04 -24.15
N GLY A 301 14.28 62.03 -22.83
CA GLY A 301 13.67 63.14 -22.10
C GLY A 301 14.51 64.41 -22.14
N ILE A 302 15.82 64.30 -21.93
CA ILE A 302 16.76 65.43 -22.06
C ILE A 302 16.79 65.95 -23.50
N GLY A 303 16.89 65.04 -24.49
CA GLY A 303 16.91 65.41 -25.90
C GLY A 303 15.64 66.16 -26.34
N LEU A 304 14.47 65.67 -25.94
CA LEU A 304 13.19 66.33 -26.20
C LEU A 304 13.09 67.66 -25.48
N PHE A 305 13.49 67.73 -24.21
CA PHE A 305 13.43 68.96 -23.42
C PHE A 305 14.24 70.10 -24.05
N LYS A 306 15.42 69.80 -24.64
CA LYS A 306 16.23 70.79 -25.38
C LYS A 306 15.53 71.39 -26.61
N THR A 307 14.59 70.68 -27.21
CA THR A 307 13.86 71.12 -28.42
C THR A 307 12.63 71.97 -28.12
N VAL A 308 12.18 72.02 -26.86
CA VAL A 308 10.97 72.73 -26.45
C VAL A 308 11.33 74.12 -25.91
N ILE A 309 10.59 75.15 -26.35
CA ILE A 309 10.74 76.53 -25.89
C ILE A 309 9.71 76.81 -24.80
N MET A 310 10.14 77.33 -23.65
CA MET A 310 9.31 77.39 -22.43
C MET A 310 9.30 78.77 -21.75
N GLU A 311 8.21 79.06 -21.04
CA GLU A 311 8.09 80.25 -20.17
C GLU A 311 8.90 80.10 -18.88
N LYS A 312 9.46 81.21 -18.38
CA LYS A 312 10.29 81.24 -17.17
C LYS A 312 9.48 80.92 -15.91
N GLY A 313 9.94 79.95 -15.11
CA GLY A 313 9.41 79.63 -13.77
C GLY A 313 8.85 78.21 -13.57
N ASN A 314 8.54 77.47 -14.64
CA ASN A 314 7.91 76.13 -14.59
C ASN A 314 8.80 75.00 -15.13
N GLU A 315 10.06 75.27 -15.44
CA GLU A 315 10.91 74.40 -16.27
C GLU A 315 11.26 73.09 -15.56
N TYR A 316 11.52 73.15 -14.25
CA TYR A 316 11.80 71.96 -13.44
C TYR A 316 10.59 71.03 -13.33
N VAL A 317 9.39 71.59 -13.13
CA VAL A 317 8.15 70.80 -12.97
C VAL A 317 7.83 70.04 -14.25
N ILE A 318 8.03 70.70 -15.39
CA ILE A 318 7.73 70.12 -16.69
C ILE A 318 8.79 69.08 -17.09
N PHE A 319 10.07 69.34 -16.81
CA PHE A 319 11.15 68.36 -16.98
C PHE A 319 10.93 67.11 -16.11
N ARG A 320 10.56 67.32 -14.84
CA ARG A 320 10.21 66.25 -13.90
C ARG A 320 9.05 65.41 -14.41
N ASN A 321 7.95 66.04 -14.85
CA ASN A 321 6.78 65.33 -15.35
C ASN A 321 7.07 64.57 -16.66
N LEU A 322 7.87 65.16 -17.56
CA LEU A 322 8.33 64.52 -18.80
C LEU A 322 9.08 63.22 -18.49
N LEU A 323 10.10 63.30 -17.62
CA LEU A 323 10.91 62.14 -17.26
C LEU A 323 10.06 61.07 -16.57
N ILE A 324 9.23 61.44 -15.60
CA ILE A 324 8.37 60.49 -14.88
C ILE A 324 7.42 59.78 -15.84
N ASN A 325 6.71 60.51 -16.70
CA ASN A 325 5.72 59.92 -17.60
C ASN A 325 6.37 59.06 -18.70
N LEU A 326 7.56 59.46 -19.17
CA LEU A 326 8.34 58.67 -20.12
C LEU A 326 8.88 57.39 -19.50
N THR A 327 9.44 57.46 -18.29
CA THR A 327 9.88 56.28 -17.52
C THR A 327 8.69 55.36 -17.23
N LYS A 328 7.53 55.92 -16.86
CA LYS A 328 6.30 55.17 -16.60
C LYS A 328 5.87 54.38 -17.84
N ALA A 329 5.81 55.02 -19.01
CA ALA A 329 5.42 54.37 -20.26
C ALA A 329 6.44 53.30 -20.71
N LEU A 330 7.73 53.62 -20.66
CA LEU A 330 8.80 52.70 -21.08
C LEU A 330 8.88 51.47 -20.18
N CYS A 331 8.89 51.63 -18.85
CA CYS A 331 8.93 50.49 -17.94
C CYS A 331 7.70 49.58 -18.11
N TYR A 332 6.51 50.14 -18.29
CA TYR A 332 5.29 49.34 -18.50
C TYR A 332 5.34 48.56 -19.82
N MET A 333 5.65 49.23 -20.93
CA MET A 333 5.70 48.61 -22.26
C MET A 333 6.82 47.58 -22.39
N SER A 334 8.02 47.91 -21.91
CA SER A 334 9.18 47.00 -21.95
C SER A 334 9.00 45.76 -21.06
N ALA A 335 8.12 45.82 -20.06
CA ALA A 335 7.86 44.69 -19.17
C ALA A 335 6.82 43.68 -19.69
N GLN A 336 5.97 44.02 -20.67
CA GLN A 336 4.82 43.17 -21.01
C GLN A 336 5.20 41.76 -21.49
N GLU A 337 5.98 41.64 -22.57
CA GLU A 337 6.35 40.34 -23.13
C GLU A 337 7.31 39.55 -22.23
N PRO A 338 8.38 40.17 -21.66
CA PRO A 338 9.28 39.47 -20.76
C PRO A 338 8.57 38.94 -19.50
N MET A 339 7.64 39.70 -18.94
CA MET A 339 6.89 39.29 -17.75
C MET A 339 6.00 38.08 -18.03
N ARG A 340 5.28 38.07 -19.15
CA ARG A 340 4.44 36.93 -19.55
C ARG A 340 5.25 35.65 -19.71
N ALA A 341 6.40 35.72 -20.37
CA ALA A 341 7.29 34.57 -20.57
C ALA A 341 7.87 34.06 -19.24
N CYS A 342 8.36 34.98 -18.40
CA CYS A 342 8.95 34.68 -17.10
C CYS A 342 7.92 34.06 -16.13
N MET A 343 6.70 34.62 -16.05
CA MET A 343 5.62 34.07 -15.21
C MET A 343 5.23 32.65 -15.67
N THR A 344 5.07 32.43 -16.97
CA THR A 344 4.69 31.11 -17.50
C THR A 344 5.74 30.05 -17.16
N GLY A 345 7.03 30.39 -17.33
CA GLY A 345 8.15 29.51 -16.99
C GLY A 345 8.23 29.20 -15.49
N ASN A 346 8.19 30.24 -14.63
CA ASN A 346 8.35 30.07 -13.19
C ASN A 346 7.15 29.39 -12.53
N ILE A 347 5.92 29.67 -12.95
CA ILE A 347 4.72 28.97 -12.48
C ILE A 347 4.82 27.48 -12.82
N SER A 348 5.11 27.15 -14.09
CA SER A 348 5.25 25.76 -14.53
C SER A 348 6.36 25.03 -13.77
N TYR A 349 7.49 25.70 -13.55
CA TYR A 349 8.64 25.13 -12.86
C TYR A 349 8.39 24.90 -11.37
N PHE A 350 7.81 25.87 -10.67
CA PHE A 350 7.54 25.76 -9.23
C PHE A 350 6.43 24.75 -8.94
N LEU A 351 5.37 24.71 -9.76
CA LEU A 351 4.33 23.68 -9.66
C LEU A 351 4.93 22.28 -9.81
N LYS A 352 5.80 22.08 -10.82
CA LYS A 352 6.52 20.82 -11.04
C LYS A 352 7.41 20.42 -9.85
N LEU A 353 8.10 21.38 -9.22
CA LEU A 353 8.90 21.12 -8.01
C LEU A 353 8.04 20.71 -6.79
N SER A 354 6.81 21.22 -6.72
CA SER A 354 5.85 20.92 -5.66
C SER A 354 4.92 19.71 -5.94
N ALA A 355 5.11 19.02 -7.07
CA ALA A 355 4.22 17.94 -7.54
C ALA A 355 2.75 18.39 -7.70
N LEU A 356 2.56 19.61 -8.22
CA LEU A 356 1.26 20.18 -8.58
C LEU A 356 1.17 20.27 -10.11
N GLU A 357 -0.01 20.01 -10.66
CA GLU A 357 -0.27 20.12 -12.09
C GLU A 357 -1.43 21.08 -12.34
N LEU A 358 -1.25 21.97 -13.32
CA LEU A 358 -2.28 22.84 -13.89
C LEU A 358 -2.23 22.71 -15.41
N SER A 359 -3.39 22.80 -16.06
CA SER A 359 -3.42 22.76 -17.52
C SER A 359 -2.74 24.00 -18.12
N PRO A 360 -2.16 23.90 -19.33
CA PRO A 360 -1.55 25.04 -20.01
C PRO A 360 -2.52 26.24 -20.15
N ASP A 361 -3.80 25.97 -20.38
CA ASP A 361 -4.85 26.98 -20.50
C ASP A 361 -5.12 27.70 -19.17
N GLN A 362 -5.06 26.98 -18.05
CA GLN A 362 -5.21 27.54 -16.72
C GLN A 362 -4.01 28.41 -16.33
N ILE A 363 -2.79 27.97 -16.65
CA ILE A 363 -1.58 28.78 -16.44
C ILE A 363 -1.68 30.07 -17.26
N TYR A 364 -2.10 29.99 -18.53
CA TYR A 364 -2.29 31.17 -19.37
C TYR A 364 -3.31 32.16 -18.77
N LYS A 365 -4.43 31.66 -18.23
CA LYS A 365 -5.46 32.50 -17.58
C LYS A 365 -4.95 33.18 -16.31
N VAL A 366 -4.17 32.49 -15.49
CA VAL A 366 -3.54 33.07 -14.28
C VAL A 366 -2.50 34.13 -14.65
N VAL A 367 -1.73 33.88 -15.72
CA VAL A 367 -0.74 34.84 -16.20
C VAL A 367 -1.41 36.09 -16.77
N SER A 368 -2.42 35.93 -17.63
CA SER A 368 -3.08 37.07 -18.29
C SER A 368 -3.79 38.01 -17.30
N THR A 369 -4.36 37.47 -16.23
CA THR A 369 -5.02 38.25 -15.16
C THR A 369 -4.02 39.03 -14.31
N ASN A 370 -2.84 38.48 -14.04
CA ASN A 370 -1.85 39.07 -13.13
C ASN A 370 -0.74 39.88 -13.82
N GLN A 371 -0.57 39.72 -15.14
CA GLN A 371 0.44 40.43 -15.92
C GLN A 371 0.37 41.97 -15.79
N PRO A 372 -0.81 42.62 -15.88
CA PRO A 372 -0.89 44.09 -15.76
C PRO A 372 -0.38 44.61 -14.41
N LEU A 373 -0.70 43.90 -13.32
CA LEU A 373 -0.25 44.24 -11.98
C LEU A 373 1.27 44.14 -11.84
N CYS A 374 1.86 43.03 -12.31
CA CYS A 374 3.31 42.83 -12.31
C CYS A 374 4.05 43.95 -13.08
N CYS A 375 3.52 44.37 -14.24
CA CYS A 375 4.07 45.48 -15.00
C CYS A 375 3.94 46.82 -14.27
N GLN A 376 2.84 47.06 -13.54
CA GLN A 376 2.67 48.25 -12.71
C GLN A 376 3.65 48.31 -11.52
N LEU A 377 4.01 47.17 -10.93
CA LEU A 377 5.03 47.12 -9.86
C LEU A 377 6.41 47.53 -10.37
N ILE A 378 6.83 47.02 -11.53
CA ILE A 378 8.10 47.43 -12.19
C ILE A 378 8.06 48.92 -12.53
N GLN A 379 6.94 49.41 -13.03
CA GLN A 379 6.73 50.82 -13.34
C GLN A 379 6.89 51.72 -12.10
N ARG A 380 6.27 51.35 -10.96
CA ARG A 380 6.41 52.09 -9.68
C ARG A 380 7.86 52.13 -9.21
N ALA A 381 8.59 51.02 -9.34
CA ALA A 381 10.00 50.93 -8.97
C ALA A 381 10.89 51.79 -9.89
N GLY A 382 10.64 51.78 -11.19
CA GLY A 382 11.36 52.62 -12.16
C GLY A 382 11.16 54.11 -11.91
N VAL A 383 9.92 54.54 -11.65
CA VAL A 383 9.61 55.93 -11.30
C VAL A 383 10.32 56.35 -10.01
N SER A 384 10.35 55.49 -8.98
CA SER A 384 11.07 55.78 -7.73
C SER A 384 12.58 55.96 -7.97
N LYS A 385 13.20 55.14 -8.82
CA LYS A 385 14.63 55.24 -9.16
C LYS A 385 14.96 56.54 -9.91
N VAL A 386 14.13 56.92 -10.88
CA VAL A 386 14.34 58.18 -11.64
C VAL A 386 14.09 59.39 -10.75
N ALA A 387 13.05 59.35 -9.90
CA ALA A 387 12.70 60.45 -9.01
C ALA A 387 13.86 60.91 -8.12
N ASP A 388 14.69 59.98 -7.62
CA ASP A 388 15.86 60.31 -6.81
C ASP A 388 16.99 61.00 -7.61
N CYS A 389 17.02 60.86 -8.95
CA CYS A 389 18.06 61.41 -9.84
C CYS A 389 17.63 62.64 -10.68
N ILE A 390 16.33 62.96 -10.77
CA ILE A 390 15.78 64.02 -11.64
C ILE A 390 16.44 65.39 -11.38
N SER A 391 16.70 65.74 -10.11
CA SER A 391 17.31 67.03 -9.75
C SER A 391 18.69 67.23 -10.35
N ASP A 392 19.48 66.16 -10.44
CA ASP A 392 20.84 66.22 -10.94
C ASP A 392 20.85 66.24 -12.47
N TYR A 393 19.93 65.50 -13.12
CA TYR A 393 19.75 65.59 -14.57
C TYR A 393 19.28 66.97 -15.02
N PHE A 394 18.41 67.62 -14.26
CA PHE A 394 17.94 68.96 -14.58
C PHE A 394 19.07 70.00 -14.55
N LYS A 395 19.92 69.97 -13.52
CA LYS A 395 21.07 70.90 -13.39
C LYS A 395 22.06 70.81 -14.55
N ASN A 396 22.16 69.65 -15.20
CA ASN A 396 23.10 69.37 -16.27
C ASN A 396 22.50 69.54 -17.68
N THR A 397 21.29 70.08 -17.81
CA THR A 397 20.58 70.22 -19.09
C THR A 397 20.50 71.68 -19.53
N GLU A 398 20.88 71.96 -20.79
CA GLU A 398 20.79 73.29 -21.41
C GLU A 398 19.33 73.67 -21.72
N MET A 399 18.98 74.94 -21.56
CA MET A 399 17.61 75.44 -21.69
C MET A 399 17.46 76.48 -22.80
N ASN A 400 16.34 76.43 -23.53
CA ASN A 400 15.92 77.41 -24.51
C ASN A 400 14.67 78.16 -24.02
N THR A 401 14.77 79.48 -23.77
CA THR A 401 13.64 80.30 -23.27
C THR A 401 13.14 81.26 -24.36
N GLY A 402 11.82 81.35 -24.56
CA GLY A 402 11.19 82.12 -25.65
C GLY A 402 9.64 82.07 -25.62
N LYS A 403 8.96 82.67 -26.62
CA LYS A 403 7.48 82.64 -26.73
C LYS A 403 6.99 81.40 -27.51
N TYR A 404 5.87 80.84 -27.03
CA TYR A 404 5.24 79.57 -27.44
C TYR A 404 5.31 79.24 -28.94
N SER A 405 5.76 78.02 -29.27
CA SER A 405 5.27 77.28 -30.45
C SER A 405 4.19 76.30 -29.97
N GLU A 406 3.11 76.17 -30.73
CA GLU A 406 1.96 75.29 -30.44
C GLU A 406 2.36 73.81 -30.42
N ILE A 407 2.90 73.34 -29.30
CA ILE A 407 3.10 71.91 -29.04
C ILE A 407 2.07 71.51 -27.98
N ASN A 408 1.15 70.62 -28.36
CA ASN A 408 0.08 70.15 -27.51
C ASN A 408 0.65 69.14 -26.49
N LEU A 409 0.84 69.56 -25.24
CA LEU A 409 1.63 68.86 -24.21
C LEU A 409 0.76 68.21 -23.12
N SER A 410 -0.32 67.53 -23.51
CA SER A 410 -1.19 66.77 -22.59
C SER A 410 -0.43 65.67 -21.79
N LEU A 411 0.73 65.24 -22.26
CA LEU A 411 1.66 64.31 -21.59
C LEU A 411 2.42 64.93 -20.40
N LEU A 412 2.43 66.25 -20.23
CA LEU A 412 3.22 66.97 -19.20
C LEU A 412 2.39 67.47 -18.00
N GLU A 413 1.07 67.40 -18.09
CA GLU A 413 0.12 67.96 -17.11
C GLU A 413 -0.20 66.99 -15.95
N ASN A 414 0.07 65.70 -16.10
CA ASN A 414 -0.25 64.70 -15.08
C ASN A 414 0.71 64.77 -13.87
N THR A 415 0.26 65.39 -12.78
CA THR A 415 0.94 65.40 -11.49
C THR A 415 0.71 64.07 -10.77
N THR A 416 1.69 63.17 -10.78
CA THR A 416 1.62 61.92 -10.03
C THR A 416 2.34 62.04 -8.68
N HIS A 417 1.64 61.67 -7.61
CA HIS A 417 2.25 61.43 -6.30
C HIS A 417 3.25 60.27 -6.44
N ILE A 418 4.51 60.49 -6.04
CA ILE A 418 5.57 59.47 -6.14
C ILE A 418 5.63 58.71 -4.82
N GLU A 419 5.16 57.48 -4.82
CA GLU A 419 5.40 56.56 -3.73
C GLU A 419 6.80 55.94 -3.89
N LYS A 420 7.63 56.01 -2.83
CA LYS A 420 8.92 55.34 -2.83
C LYS A 420 8.69 53.83 -2.78
N PHE A 421 9.07 53.14 -3.84
CA PHE A 421 8.86 51.70 -3.99
C PHE A 421 10.14 51.06 -4.56
N SER A 422 10.64 50.03 -3.89
CA SER A 422 11.86 49.33 -4.29
C SER A 422 11.63 47.83 -4.33
N ILE A 423 12.05 47.19 -5.43
CA ILE A 423 12.01 45.74 -5.59
C ILE A 423 13.36 45.18 -5.12
N LYS A 424 13.33 44.24 -4.16
CA LYS A 424 14.55 43.57 -3.67
C LYS A 424 15.12 42.64 -4.77
N PRO A 425 16.42 42.68 -5.07
CA PRO A 425 17.06 41.73 -6.00
C PRO A 425 17.04 40.30 -5.44
N ILE A 426 17.15 39.32 -6.33
CA ILE A 426 17.18 37.90 -5.95
C ILE A 426 18.57 37.55 -5.45
N GLU A 427 18.66 37.10 -4.20
CA GLU A 427 19.91 36.55 -3.67
C GLU A 427 20.09 35.08 -4.12
N PRO A 428 21.30 34.62 -4.45
CA PRO A 428 21.54 33.23 -4.90
C PRO A 428 21.12 32.15 -3.89
N SER A 429 21.15 32.48 -2.60
CA SER A 429 20.69 31.62 -1.50
C SER A 429 19.17 31.44 -1.48
N GLU A 430 18.40 32.47 -1.83
CA GLU A 430 16.93 32.43 -1.80
C GLU A 430 16.36 31.40 -2.78
N TYR A 431 17.01 31.20 -3.93
CA TYR A 431 16.59 30.18 -4.90
C TYR A 431 16.75 28.75 -4.34
N GLN A 432 17.87 28.49 -3.65
CA GLN A 432 18.09 27.18 -3.01
C GLN A 432 17.11 26.94 -1.86
N ASP A 433 16.81 27.99 -1.09
CA ASP A 433 15.81 27.95 -0.02
C ASP A 433 14.40 27.67 -0.56
N LEU A 434 13.98 28.36 -1.63
CA LEU A 434 12.69 28.13 -2.29
C LEU A 434 12.58 26.71 -2.86
N LYS A 435 13.64 26.23 -3.52
CA LYS A 435 13.71 24.85 -4.02
C LYS A 435 13.58 23.83 -2.88
N SER A 436 14.25 24.07 -1.75
CA SER A 436 14.15 23.20 -0.57
C SER A 436 12.73 23.22 0.02
N HIS A 437 12.07 24.38 0.02
CA HIS A 437 10.71 24.55 0.51
C HIS A 437 9.68 23.83 -0.35
N PHE A 438 9.75 23.94 -1.69
CA PHE A 438 8.85 23.21 -2.59
C PHE A 438 9.05 21.69 -2.53
N LEU A 439 10.29 21.23 -2.34
CA LEU A 439 10.59 19.82 -2.07
C LEU A 439 10.07 19.33 -0.71
N GLN A 440 9.94 20.22 0.29
CA GLN A 440 9.29 19.87 1.56
C GLN A 440 7.77 19.82 1.42
N ILE A 441 7.17 20.71 0.62
CA ILE A 441 5.73 20.68 0.31
C ILE A 441 5.37 19.36 -0.40
N SER A 442 6.16 18.94 -1.39
CA SER A 442 5.93 17.64 -2.07
C SER A 442 6.05 16.45 -1.12
N ARG A 443 7.02 16.47 -0.19
CA ARG A 443 7.17 15.44 0.85
C ARG A 443 6.00 15.40 1.84
N ARG A 444 5.45 16.56 2.22
CA ARG A 444 4.28 16.65 3.12
C ARG A 444 3.00 16.15 2.45
N ARG A 445 2.81 16.39 1.14
CA ARG A 445 1.67 15.85 0.40
C ARG A 445 1.74 14.34 0.19
N ALA A 446 2.94 13.79 -0.03
CA ALA A 446 3.14 12.34 -0.03
C ALA A 446 2.75 11.68 1.31
N SER A 447 2.68 12.44 2.41
CA SER A 447 2.17 11.99 3.71
C SER A 447 0.69 12.30 3.99
N GLU A 448 0.01 13.08 3.13
CA GLU A 448 -1.43 13.38 3.23
C GLU A 448 -2.32 12.52 2.32
N ASN A 449 -1.74 11.70 1.44
CA ASN A 449 -2.39 10.43 1.11
C ASN A 449 -2.45 9.68 2.44
N THR A 450 -3.64 9.65 3.07
CA THR A 450 -3.94 8.84 4.25
C THR A 450 -3.12 7.57 4.13
N ASN A 451 -2.21 7.32 5.08
CA ASN A 451 -1.34 6.15 5.04
C ASN A 451 -2.19 4.93 5.34
N PHE A 452 -3.15 4.65 4.45
CA PHE A 452 -4.21 3.66 4.54
C PHE A 452 -3.58 2.30 4.81
N VAL A 453 -2.52 1.99 4.06
CA VAL A 453 -1.70 0.82 4.30
C VAL A 453 -1.09 0.84 5.72
N GLY A 454 -0.51 1.95 6.15
CA GLY A 454 0.04 2.09 7.50
C GLY A 454 -1.00 2.00 8.63
N GLU A 455 -2.23 2.43 8.38
CA GLU A 455 -3.36 2.43 9.32
C GLU A 455 -4.19 1.15 9.28
N GLU A 456 -4.02 0.29 8.28
CA GLU A 456 -4.85 -0.91 8.14
C GLU A 456 -4.07 -2.22 8.06
N TRP A 457 -2.76 -2.20 7.80
CA TRP A 457 -1.98 -3.44 7.65
C TRP A 457 -2.06 -4.35 8.89
N TYR A 458 -2.24 -3.80 10.10
CA TYR A 458 -2.33 -4.59 11.32
C TYR A 458 -3.59 -5.46 11.38
N HIS A 459 -4.63 -5.15 10.60
CA HIS A 459 -5.81 -6.02 10.47
C HIS A 459 -5.48 -7.37 9.82
N LEU A 460 -4.38 -7.47 9.07
CA LEU A 460 -3.84 -8.73 8.54
C LEU A 460 -3.37 -9.69 9.63
N LEU A 461 -3.23 -9.24 10.88
CA LEU A 461 -2.84 -10.06 12.03
C LEU A 461 -4.07 -10.57 12.83
N GLY A 462 -5.28 -10.15 12.47
CA GLY A 462 -6.53 -10.52 13.15
C GLY A 462 -7.13 -11.86 12.69
N SER A 463 -8.28 -12.24 13.27
CA SER A 463 -9.00 -13.48 12.93
C SER A 463 -9.57 -13.48 11.51
N ASN A 464 -9.87 -12.31 10.93
CA ASN A 464 -10.45 -12.14 9.59
C ASN A 464 -9.41 -11.72 8.52
N ALA A 465 -8.15 -12.10 8.70
CA ALA A 465 -7.03 -11.63 7.90
C ALA A 465 -7.21 -11.78 6.37
N LYS A 466 -7.88 -12.83 5.90
CA LYS A 466 -8.14 -13.07 4.46
C LYS A 466 -9.07 -12.03 3.83
N ASP A 467 -10.14 -11.68 4.52
CA ASP A 467 -11.14 -10.73 4.01
C ASP A 467 -10.59 -9.31 4.09
N GLU A 468 -9.83 -9.00 5.14
CA GLU A 468 -9.11 -7.74 5.28
C GLU A 468 -8.03 -7.57 4.20
N PHE A 469 -7.31 -8.65 3.85
CA PHE A 469 -6.36 -8.59 2.74
C PHE A 469 -7.05 -8.32 1.39
N LYS A 470 -8.21 -8.96 1.13
CA LYS A 470 -9.01 -8.67 -0.08
C LYS A 470 -9.46 -7.21 -0.12
N ARG A 471 -9.88 -6.65 1.02
CA ARG A 471 -10.27 -5.24 1.15
C ARG A 471 -9.10 -4.28 0.93
N ILE A 472 -7.94 -4.59 1.49
CA ILE A 472 -6.72 -3.79 1.30
C ILE A 472 -6.28 -3.83 -0.16
N LYS A 473 -6.25 -5.02 -0.76
CA LYS A 473 -5.92 -5.23 -2.16
C LYS A 473 -6.86 -4.47 -3.10
N SER A 474 -8.17 -4.52 -2.89
CA SER A 474 -9.13 -3.82 -3.75
C SER A 474 -8.97 -2.30 -3.67
N ARG A 475 -8.68 -1.75 -2.49
CA ARG A 475 -8.36 -0.31 -2.34
C ARG A 475 -7.06 0.08 -3.02
N ILE A 476 -6.00 -0.73 -2.88
CA ILE A 476 -4.72 -0.47 -3.55
C ILE A 476 -4.89 -0.41 -5.08
N LEU A 477 -5.71 -1.30 -5.64
CA LEU A 477 -6.00 -1.30 -7.09
C LEU A 477 -6.82 -0.09 -7.57
N LEU A 478 -7.48 0.64 -6.67
CA LEU A 478 -8.25 1.85 -6.96
C LEU A 478 -7.44 3.14 -6.78
N CYS A 479 -6.19 3.05 -6.30
CA CYS A 479 -5.31 4.20 -6.09
C CYS A 479 -4.53 4.57 -7.35
N ASP A 480 -4.22 5.87 -7.50
CA ASP A 480 -3.42 6.38 -8.62
C ASP A 480 -1.96 5.88 -8.59
N ASP A 481 -1.38 5.63 -7.40
CA ASP A 481 -0.02 5.09 -7.19
C ASP A 481 -0.04 3.68 -6.58
N VAL A 482 -0.47 2.70 -7.38
CA VAL A 482 -0.53 1.28 -7.00
C VAL A 482 0.82 0.75 -6.53
N ASP A 483 1.90 1.11 -7.23
CA ASP A 483 3.27 0.66 -6.93
C ASP A 483 3.74 1.20 -5.57
N GLY A 484 3.51 2.48 -5.29
CA GLY A 484 3.89 3.11 -4.03
C GLY A 484 3.20 2.48 -2.81
N GLU A 485 1.90 2.21 -2.91
CA GLU A 485 1.14 1.56 -1.83
C GLU A 485 1.53 0.07 -1.65
N CYS A 486 1.80 -0.65 -2.74
CA CYS A 486 2.34 -2.02 -2.68
C CYS A 486 3.69 -2.06 -1.96
N ILE A 487 4.60 -1.12 -2.25
CA ILE A 487 5.91 -1.00 -1.59
C ILE A 487 5.73 -0.72 -0.09
N LYS A 488 4.83 0.19 0.30
CA LYS A 488 4.52 0.48 1.71
C LYS A 488 4.03 -0.78 2.43
N LEU A 489 3.09 -1.51 1.83
CA LEU A 489 2.50 -2.71 2.45
C LEU A 489 3.54 -3.80 2.63
N CYS A 490 4.36 -4.05 1.61
CA CYS A 490 5.47 -4.99 1.67
C CYS A 490 6.49 -4.61 2.76
N LYS A 491 6.81 -3.32 2.94
CA LYS A 491 7.71 -2.85 4.01
C LYS A 491 7.15 -3.17 5.41
N TYR A 492 5.86 -2.95 5.65
CA TYR A 492 5.25 -3.27 6.95
C TYR A 492 5.22 -4.79 7.22
N ILE A 493 4.81 -5.58 6.21
CA ILE A 493 4.76 -7.03 6.33
C ILE A 493 6.16 -7.61 6.57
N THR A 494 7.15 -7.22 5.76
CA THR A 494 8.54 -7.70 5.88
C THR A 494 9.16 -7.28 7.23
N GLY A 495 8.94 -6.04 7.68
CA GLY A 495 9.41 -5.57 8.98
C GLY A 495 8.81 -6.35 10.15
N HIS A 496 7.52 -6.71 10.07
CA HIS A 496 6.87 -7.54 11.08
C HIS A 496 7.39 -8.98 11.08
N LEU A 497 7.58 -9.58 9.90
CA LEU A 497 8.10 -10.93 9.74
C LEU A 497 9.51 -11.06 10.32
N ILE A 498 10.42 -10.13 10.03
CA ILE A 498 11.79 -10.14 10.57
C ILE A 498 11.76 -10.07 12.11
N LYS A 499 11.00 -9.14 12.69
CA LYS A 499 10.93 -8.93 14.14
C LYS A 499 10.37 -10.13 14.91
N ASN A 500 9.42 -10.85 14.34
CA ASN A 500 8.74 -11.96 15.03
C ASN A 500 9.40 -13.32 14.78
N MET A 501 10.07 -13.51 13.65
CA MET A 501 10.79 -14.76 13.34
C MET A 501 12.04 -14.94 14.21
N ASP A 502 12.71 -13.86 14.62
CA ASP A 502 13.86 -13.92 15.52
C ASP A 502 13.45 -14.21 17.00
N ASN A 503 12.22 -13.85 17.39
CA ASN A 503 11.69 -14.06 18.74
C ASN A 503 11.04 -15.44 18.96
N TYR A 504 10.66 -16.15 17.90
CA TYR A 504 9.95 -17.43 17.99
C TYR A 504 10.82 -18.56 18.58
N ASN A 505 12.16 -18.48 18.45
CA ASN A 505 13.07 -19.51 18.94
C ASN A 505 13.67 -19.24 20.33
N LYS A 506 13.76 -17.98 20.81
CA LYS A 506 14.19 -17.69 22.20
C LYS A 506 13.24 -18.28 23.26
N LYS A 507 12.02 -18.66 22.88
CA LYS A 507 11.08 -19.39 23.74
C LYS A 507 11.24 -20.90 23.69
N LYS A 508 11.66 -21.48 22.56
CA LYS A 508 11.89 -22.93 22.45
C LYS A 508 13.07 -23.43 23.29
N GLU A 509 14.08 -22.60 23.51
CA GLU A 509 15.22 -22.97 24.40
C GLU A 509 14.91 -22.74 25.89
N ASN A 510 13.99 -21.84 26.23
CA ASN A 510 13.66 -21.49 27.63
C ASN A 510 12.52 -22.31 28.24
N ASP A 511 11.74 -23.06 27.46
CA ASP A 511 10.66 -23.90 27.98
C ASP A 511 11.14 -25.19 28.70
N ASN A 512 12.47 -25.39 28.83
CA ASN A 512 13.07 -26.50 29.59
C ASN A 512 13.61 -26.15 30.97
N THR A 513 13.45 -24.92 31.49
CA THR A 513 13.84 -24.61 32.88
C THR A 513 12.83 -23.73 33.63
N THR A 514 12.69 -24.06 34.90
CA THR A 514 11.59 -23.74 35.83
C THR A 514 11.48 -22.27 36.29
N ASN A 515 10.21 -21.86 36.49
CA ASN A 515 9.63 -20.95 37.50
C ASN A 515 10.10 -19.49 37.73
N SER A 516 9.09 -18.61 37.54
CA SER A 516 8.74 -17.35 38.26
C SER A 516 9.36 -16.01 37.81
N PRO A 517 8.78 -14.83 38.17
CA PRO A 517 7.36 -14.44 38.07
C PRO A 517 7.15 -13.07 37.36
N ILE A 518 5.92 -12.89 36.84
CA ILE A 518 5.13 -11.66 36.63
C ILE A 518 5.90 -10.34 36.34
N LYS A 519 5.81 -9.86 35.09
CA LYS A 519 5.86 -8.42 34.75
C LYS A 519 4.77 -8.06 33.71
N LEU A 520 4.06 -6.98 34.07
CA LEU A 520 2.93 -6.26 33.45
C LEU A 520 2.49 -6.61 32.02
N LYS A 521 1.19 -6.94 31.90
CA LYS A 521 0.42 -6.98 30.65
C LYS A 521 0.21 -5.56 30.09
N LEU A 522 0.77 -5.30 28.91
CA LEU A 522 0.19 -4.39 27.92
C LEU A 522 -0.93 -5.12 27.15
N PRO A 523 -1.94 -4.44 26.60
CA PRO A 523 -3.12 -5.09 26.03
C PRO A 523 -2.77 -5.81 24.71
N HIS A 524 -3.01 -7.13 24.70
CA HIS A 524 -3.27 -8.02 23.56
C HIS A 524 -2.56 -7.75 22.21
N LEU A 525 -1.34 -8.26 22.07
CA LEU A 525 -0.85 -8.82 20.81
C LEU A 525 -0.55 -10.30 21.09
N HIS A 526 -1.42 -11.20 20.64
CA HIS A 526 -1.11 -12.63 20.65
C HIS A 526 0.14 -12.87 19.77
N PRO A 527 1.04 -13.79 20.15
CA PRO A 527 2.12 -14.21 19.25
C PRO A 527 1.49 -14.76 17.95
N PRO A 528 2.06 -14.45 16.77
CA PRO A 528 1.48 -14.95 15.52
C PRO A 528 1.53 -16.47 15.52
N ASN A 529 0.38 -17.12 15.33
CA ASN A 529 0.32 -18.56 15.08
C ASN A 529 1.11 -18.86 13.79
N LYS A 530 1.68 -20.07 13.65
CA LYS A 530 2.38 -20.51 12.42
C LYS A 530 1.58 -20.21 11.14
N ASN A 531 0.25 -20.35 11.22
CA ASN A 531 -0.70 -20.02 10.15
C ASN A 531 -0.70 -18.54 9.73
N THR A 532 -0.42 -17.60 10.65
CA THR A 532 -0.38 -16.16 10.37
C THR A 532 0.89 -15.79 9.59
N ILE A 533 2.03 -16.40 9.91
CA ILE A 533 3.28 -16.18 9.18
C ILE A 533 3.15 -16.68 7.73
N ASP A 534 2.67 -17.91 7.55
CA ASP A 534 2.46 -18.48 6.21
C ASP A 534 1.40 -17.69 5.40
N PHE A 535 0.42 -17.08 6.08
CA PHE A 535 -0.54 -16.18 5.44
C PHE A 535 0.12 -14.88 4.95
N LEU A 536 0.96 -14.23 5.75
CA LEU A 536 1.66 -13.01 5.35
C LEU A 536 2.58 -13.22 4.14
N PHE A 537 3.24 -14.38 4.04
CA PHE A 537 4.01 -14.74 2.85
C PHE A 537 3.14 -14.95 1.61
N LYS A 538 1.92 -15.50 1.76
CA LYS A 538 0.93 -15.55 0.66
C LYS A 538 0.48 -14.15 0.24
N CYS A 539 0.29 -13.23 1.19
CA CYS A 539 0.01 -11.83 0.88
C CYS A 539 1.13 -11.20 0.04
N LEU A 540 2.40 -11.43 0.40
CA LEU A 540 3.55 -10.96 -0.38
C LEU A 540 3.54 -11.53 -1.81
N SER A 541 3.27 -12.82 -1.97
CA SER A 541 3.12 -13.45 -3.30
C SER A 541 2.07 -12.74 -4.15
N GLU A 542 0.89 -12.46 -3.58
CA GLU A 542 -0.17 -11.78 -4.31
C GLU A 542 0.17 -10.33 -4.65
N ILE A 543 0.86 -9.61 -3.76
CA ILE A 543 1.30 -8.23 -4.03
C ILE A 543 2.36 -8.20 -5.14
N PHE A 544 3.29 -9.16 -5.16
CA PHE A 544 4.29 -9.26 -6.23
C PHE A 544 3.66 -9.51 -7.60
N ASN A 545 2.53 -10.23 -7.66
CA ASN A 545 1.77 -10.40 -8.90
C ASN A 545 1.05 -9.11 -9.35
N ILE A 546 0.76 -8.19 -8.43
CA ILE A 546 0.15 -6.88 -8.76
C ILE A 546 1.20 -5.90 -9.25
N SER A 547 2.35 -5.80 -8.55
CA SER A 547 3.41 -4.84 -8.83
C SER A 547 4.77 -5.52 -8.97
N PHE A 548 5.20 -5.68 -10.22
CA PHE A 548 6.54 -6.18 -10.55
C PHE A 548 7.66 -5.26 -10.03
N LYS A 549 7.40 -3.94 -10.00
CA LYS A 549 8.34 -2.96 -9.44
C LYS A 549 8.58 -3.20 -7.95
N THR A 550 7.50 -3.44 -7.19
CA THR A 550 7.58 -3.79 -5.77
C THR A 550 8.36 -5.07 -5.55
N GLN A 551 8.09 -6.11 -6.34
CA GLN A 551 8.84 -7.38 -6.29
C GLN A 551 10.34 -7.15 -6.49
N LYS A 552 10.71 -6.37 -7.52
CA LYS A 552 12.12 -6.10 -7.85
C LYS A 552 12.83 -5.31 -6.75
N GLU A 553 12.16 -4.34 -6.11
CA GLU A 553 12.74 -3.58 -4.99
C GLU A 553 12.95 -4.45 -3.74
N VAL A 554 11.95 -5.25 -3.35
CA VAL A 554 12.04 -6.11 -2.16
C VAL A 554 13.11 -7.20 -2.36
N LEU A 555 13.13 -7.85 -3.51
CA LEU A 555 14.16 -8.85 -3.84
C LEU A 555 15.54 -8.19 -3.99
N GLY A 556 15.61 -7.01 -4.62
CA GLY A 556 16.85 -6.25 -4.74
C GLY A 556 17.45 -5.90 -3.37
N TRP A 557 16.62 -5.48 -2.42
CA TRP A 557 17.06 -5.27 -1.03
C TRP A 557 17.54 -6.57 -0.38
N LEU A 558 16.79 -7.67 -0.50
CA LEU A 558 17.14 -8.93 0.14
C LEU A 558 18.44 -9.54 -0.40
N ILE A 559 18.64 -9.49 -1.73
CA ILE A 559 19.77 -10.11 -2.43
C ILE A 559 21.03 -9.24 -2.39
N TYR A 560 20.89 -7.93 -2.65
CA TYR A 560 22.04 -7.06 -2.95
C TYR A 560 22.31 -5.95 -1.92
N SER A 561 21.45 -5.73 -0.92
CA SER A 561 21.69 -4.64 0.06
C SER A 561 22.81 -4.96 1.05
N ASN A 562 23.36 -3.92 1.68
CA ASN A 562 24.32 -4.04 2.77
C ASN A 562 23.63 -4.02 4.17
N ASP A 563 22.31 -4.17 4.22
CA ASP A 563 21.55 -4.11 5.47
C ASP A 563 21.73 -5.41 6.27
N PRO A 564 22.19 -5.37 7.54
CA PRO A 564 22.39 -6.57 8.35
C PRO A 564 21.09 -7.35 8.60
N ARG A 565 19.91 -6.71 8.53
CA ARG A 565 18.61 -7.34 8.76
C ARG A 565 18.24 -8.38 7.69
N ARG A 566 18.91 -8.34 6.53
CA ARG A 566 18.69 -9.33 5.47
C ARG A 566 19.25 -10.72 5.83
N PHE A 567 20.20 -10.78 6.76
CA PHE A 567 20.84 -12.02 7.22
C PHE A 567 20.00 -12.75 8.29
N SER A 568 18.68 -12.85 8.08
CA SER A 568 17.81 -13.67 8.92
C SER A 568 17.56 -15.01 8.25
N VAL A 569 18.11 -16.09 8.83
CA VAL A 569 18.05 -17.44 8.25
C VAL A 569 16.60 -17.87 8.01
N ASN A 570 15.75 -17.73 9.03
CA ASN A 570 14.35 -18.16 8.96
C ASN A 570 13.53 -17.36 7.93
N PHE A 571 13.81 -16.06 7.81
CA PHE A 571 13.14 -15.18 6.87
C PHE A 571 13.48 -15.59 5.43
N VAL A 572 14.76 -15.76 5.11
CA VAL A 572 15.21 -16.19 3.77
C VAL A 572 14.72 -17.60 3.45
N SER A 573 14.77 -18.54 4.41
CA SER A 573 14.24 -19.89 4.20
C SER A 573 12.76 -19.89 3.81
N LYS A 574 11.94 -19.04 4.44
CA LYS A 574 10.52 -18.90 4.10
C LYS A 574 10.28 -18.21 2.75
N PHE A 575 11.11 -17.23 2.36
CA PHE A 575 11.07 -16.64 1.02
C PHE A 575 11.29 -17.71 -0.07
N ILE A 576 12.22 -18.63 0.17
CA ILE A 576 12.51 -19.75 -0.73
C ILE A 576 11.38 -20.80 -0.70
N GLU A 577 10.87 -21.16 0.48
CA GLU A 577 9.74 -22.09 0.64
C GLU A 577 8.49 -21.64 -0.14
N HIS A 578 8.18 -20.34 -0.09
CA HIS A 578 7.07 -19.74 -0.84
C HIS A 578 7.39 -19.41 -2.31
N ARG A 579 8.56 -19.79 -2.82
CA ARG A 579 9.02 -19.56 -4.21
C ARG A 579 8.97 -18.09 -4.64
N LEU A 580 9.23 -17.17 -3.70
CA LEU A 580 9.20 -15.72 -3.97
C LEU A 580 10.51 -15.20 -4.58
N MET A 581 11.58 -16.00 -4.54
CA MET A 581 12.93 -15.63 -4.95
C MET A 581 13.48 -16.62 -5.97
N ASN A 582 14.24 -16.13 -6.94
CA ASN A 582 15.01 -16.96 -7.85
C ASN A 582 16.26 -17.51 -7.15
N ILE A 583 16.28 -18.82 -6.91
CA ILE A 583 17.38 -19.50 -6.20
C ILE A 583 18.70 -19.38 -6.96
N VAL A 584 18.69 -19.36 -8.29
CA VAL A 584 19.92 -19.27 -9.10
C VAL A 584 20.57 -17.90 -8.96
N GLU A 585 19.77 -16.84 -9.01
CA GLU A 585 20.23 -15.47 -8.80
C GLU A 585 20.76 -15.29 -7.37
N TYR A 586 20.08 -15.88 -6.39
CA TYR A 586 20.50 -15.84 -5.01
C TYR A 586 21.78 -16.62 -4.75
N ASP A 587 21.96 -17.81 -5.30
CA ASP A 587 23.21 -18.60 -5.22
C ASP A 587 24.41 -17.82 -5.79
N GLN A 588 24.25 -17.20 -6.95
CA GLN A 588 25.28 -16.37 -7.57
C GLN A 588 25.61 -15.12 -6.75
N ALA A 589 24.61 -14.46 -6.16
CA ALA A 589 24.84 -13.30 -5.32
C ALA A 589 25.47 -13.68 -3.97
N LEU A 590 25.00 -14.77 -3.36
CA LEU A 590 25.46 -15.24 -2.06
C LEU A 590 26.93 -15.67 -2.13
N SER A 591 27.30 -16.46 -3.14
CA SER A 591 28.70 -16.90 -3.38
C SER A 591 29.71 -15.75 -3.46
N ARG A 592 29.33 -14.60 -4.05
CA ARG A 592 30.18 -13.40 -4.13
C ARG A 592 30.25 -12.60 -2.83
N SER A 593 29.28 -12.81 -1.93
CA SER A 593 29.16 -12.04 -0.69
C SER A 593 29.79 -12.71 0.52
N ILE A 594 30.28 -13.95 0.40
CA ILE A 594 30.83 -14.71 1.54
C ILE A 594 32.06 -13.99 2.09
N SER A 595 32.03 -13.73 3.39
CA SER A 595 33.15 -13.20 4.16
C SER A 595 33.19 -13.88 5.53
N PRO A 596 34.38 -14.33 5.99
CA PRO A 596 34.51 -15.08 7.23
C PRO A 596 34.09 -14.28 8.47
N GLU A 597 34.24 -12.95 8.44
CA GLU A 597 33.96 -12.08 9.59
C GLU A 597 32.51 -11.60 9.70
N THR A 598 31.75 -11.54 8.60
CA THR A 598 30.42 -10.86 8.63
C THR A 598 29.23 -11.78 8.41
N ASN A 599 29.32 -12.80 7.54
CA ASN A 599 28.14 -13.56 7.12
C ASN A 599 28.36 -15.07 6.96
N LEU A 600 29.56 -15.60 7.26
CA LEU A 600 29.84 -17.04 7.15
C LEU A 600 28.90 -17.89 8.01
N ASP A 601 28.66 -17.50 9.27
CA ASP A 601 27.74 -18.22 10.16
C ASP A 601 26.29 -18.17 9.64
N PHE A 602 25.89 -17.06 9.03
CA PHE A 602 24.58 -16.96 8.39
C PHE A 602 24.48 -17.93 7.21
N VAL A 603 25.47 -17.98 6.33
CA VAL A 603 25.47 -18.85 5.15
C VAL A 603 25.42 -20.32 5.55
N LEU A 604 26.26 -20.75 6.50
CA LEU A 604 26.30 -22.14 6.98
C LEU A 604 24.97 -22.53 7.63
N ASN A 605 24.41 -21.68 8.49
CA ASN A 605 23.12 -21.94 9.14
C ASN A 605 21.94 -21.91 8.14
N LEU A 606 21.99 -21.03 7.13
CA LEU A 606 20.99 -20.97 6.09
C LEU A 606 20.97 -22.24 5.23
N LEU A 607 22.13 -22.62 4.69
CA LEU A 607 22.23 -23.83 3.88
C LEU A 607 21.95 -25.08 4.72
N GLY A 608 22.39 -25.10 5.98
CA GLY A 608 22.04 -26.14 6.94
C GLY A 608 20.52 -26.28 7.11
N ASN A 609 19.81 -25.17 7.35
CA ASN A 609 18.36 -25.20 7.49
C ASN A 609 17.63 -25.57 6.18
N LEU A 610 18.16 -25.18 5.02
CA LEU A 610 17.54 -25.48 3.72
C LEU A 610 17.75 -26.93 3.28
N MET A 611 18.91 -27.52 3.58
CA MET A 611 19.33 -28.82 3.03
C MET A 611 19.35 -29.96 4.06
N THR A 612 19.65 -29.68 5.32
CA THR A 612 19.86 -30.72 6.35
C THR A 612 18.71 -30.86 7.34
N SER A 613 17.68 -30.02 7.23
CA SER A 613 16.47 -30.14 8.03
C SER A 613 15.63 -31.37 7.65
N ASP A 614 14.75 -31.80 8.56
CA ASP A 614 13.89 -32.98 8.34
C ASP A 614 13.04 -32.87 7.07
N ILE A 615 12.61 -31.64 6.74
CA ILE A 615 11.90 -31.29 5.51
C ILE A 615 12.88 -30.49 4.64
N GLN A 616 13.50 -31.16 3.68
CA GLN A 616 14.44 -30.52 2.75
C GLN A 616 13.69 -29.59 1.79
N ILE A 617 14.03 -28.31 1.85
CA ILE A 617 13.45 -27.27 0.99
C ILE A 617 14.24 -27.20 -0.32
N CYS A 618 15.56 -27.30 -0.22
CA CYS A 618 16.48 -27.24 -1.36
C CYS A 618 17.40 -28.46 -1.38
N THR A 619 17.90 -28.76 -2.58
CA THR A 619 18.94 -29.76 -2.79
C THR A 619 20.32 -29.11 -2.74
N VAL A 620 21.35 -29.93 -2.52
CA VAL A 620 22.76 -29.50 -2.57
C VAL A 620 23.10 -28.86 -3.93
N TYR A 621 22.45 -29.31 -5.00
CA TYR A 621 22.70 -28.85 -6.37
C TYR A 621 22.08 -27.49 -6.70
N ASP A 622 21.22 -26.95 -5.83
CA ASP A 622 20.64 -25.62 -6.01
C ASP A 622 21.67 -24.51 -5.72
N PHE A 623 22.61 -24.76 -4.81
CA PHE A 623 23.60 -23.79 -4.28
C PHE A 623 25.06 -24.09 -4.68
N ILE A 624 25.28 -24.60 -5.89
CA ILE A 624 26.62 -25.03 -6.35
C ILE A 624 27.63 -23.88 -6.28
N ALA A 625 27.28 -22.66 -6.72
CA ALA A 625 28.23 -21.55 -6.72
C ALA A 625 28.63 -21.14 -5.29
N THR A 626 27.67 -21.16 -4.36
CA THR A 626 27.92 -20.87 -2.94
C THR A 626 28.80 -21.95 -2.31
N LEU A 627 28.55 -23.22 -2.63
CA LEU A 627 29.35 -24.35 -2.13
C LEU A 627 30.79 -24.31 -2.70
N GLU A 628 30.97 -24.01 -3.98
CA GLU A 628 32.30 -23.82 -4.59
C GLU A 628 33.07 -22.67 -3.90
N ALA A 629 32.39 -21.56 -3.62
CA ALA A 629 33.00 -20.45 -2.90
C ALA A 629 33.35 -20.81 -1.44
N LEU A 630 32.50 -21.59 -0.76
CA LEU A 630 32.79 -22.10 0.60
C LEU A 630 33.97 -23.06 0.63
N ALA A 631 34.20 -23.85 -0.43
CA ALA A 631 35.31 -24.79 -0.49
C ALA A 631 36.69 -24.10 -0.42
N ASN A 632 36.78 -22.85 -0.88
CA ASN A 632 37.98 -22.02 -0.73
C ASN A 632 38.31 -21.68 0.74
N PHE A 633 37.37 -21.88 1.66
CA PHE A 633 37.52 -21.69 3.11
C PHE A 633 37.57 -23.02 3.87
N SER A 634 38.00 -24.10 3.22
CA SER A 634 38.04 -25.46 3.78
C SER A 634 38.95 -25.63 5.01
N GLU A 635 39.84 -24.66 5.28
CA GLU A 635 40.66 -24.63 6.50
C GLU A 635 39.84 -24.30 7.77
N ASP A 636 38.64 -23.73 7.64
CA ASP A 636 37.74 -23.48 8.77
C ASP A 636 37.01 -24.77 9.19
N SER A 637 37.16 -25.17 10.46
CA SER A 637 36.53 -26.36 11.03
C SER A 637 35.02 -26.39 10.82
N ARG A 638 34.34 -25.23 10.85
CA ARG A 638 32.88 -25.14 10.67
C ARG A 638 32.46 -25.54 9.26
N VAL A 639 33.25 -25.11 8.27
CA VAL A 639 33.02 -25.39 6.85
C VAL A 639 33.28 -26.88 6.57
N TYR A 640 34.34 -27.44 7.17
CA TYR A 640 34.65 -28.86 7.08
C TYR A 640 33.51 -29.75 7.61
N ASP A 641 33.00 -29.47 8.81
CA ASP A 641 31.89 -30.20 9.42
C ASP A 641 30.61 -30.11 8.58
N PHE A 642 30.37 -28.95 7.96
CA PHE A 642 29.24 -28.73 7.07
C PHE A 642 29.35 -29.57 5.78
N PHE A 643 30.52 -29.61 5.13
CA PHE A 643 30.74 -30.47 3.96
C PHE A 643 30.59 -31.97 4.28
N GLN A 644 31.01 -32.42 5.46
CA GLN A 644 30.76 -33.80 5.90
C GLN A 644 29.26 -34.11 6.00
N LYS A 645 28.46 -33.17 6.54
CA LYS A 645 27.00 -33.32 6.64
C LYS A 645 26.35 -33.37 5.25
N ILE A 646 26.76 -32.49 4.33
CA ILE A 646 26.21 -32.41 2.97
C ILE A 646 26.63 -33.59 2.09
N SER A 647 27.84 -34.11 2.24
CA SER A 647 28.34 -35.24 1.45
C SER A 647 27.40 -36.46 1.53
N ARG A 648 26.77 -36.67 2.69
CA ARG A 648 25.76 -37.74 2.89
C ARG A 648 24.49 -37.58 2.04
N LEU A 649 24.22 -36.37 1.53
CA LEU A 649 23.07 -36.06 0.68
C LEU A 649 23.40 -36.09 -0.83
N MET A 650 24.69 -36.12 -1.19
CA MET A 650 25.13 -36.16 -2.58
C MET A 650 25.19 -37.60 -3.10
N MET A 651 24.92 -37.78 -4.40
CA MET A 651 25.13 -39.08 -5.04
C MET A 651 26.61 -39.49 -5.01
N SER A 652 26.89 -40.73 -4.65
CA SER A 652 28.21 -41.34 -4.75
C SER A 652 28.24 -42.40 -5.84
N PHE A 653 29.23 -42.30 -6.74
CA PHE A 653 29.50 -43.30 -7.77
C PHE A 653 30.94 -43.80 -7.60
N ASP A 654 31.17 -44.55 -6.52
CA ASP A 654 32.50 -45.02 -6.14
C ASP A 654 33.19 -45.79 -7.27
N ASN A 655 34.40 -45.35 -7.65
CA ASN A 655 35.29 -46.00 -8.62
C ASN A 655 34.66 -46.39 -9.98
N ALA A 656 33.61 -45.70 -10.40
CA ALA A 656 32.99 -45.95 -11.70
C ALA A 656 33.75 -45.25 -12.83
N ASP A 657 34.34 -46.05 -13.74
CA ASP A 657 35.00 -45.60 -14.96
C ASP A 657 33.97 -45.09 -15.98
N THR A 658 34.15 -43.84 -16.45
CA THR A 658 33.26 -43.18 -17.41
C THR A 658 33.81 -43.15 -18.84
N THR A 659 35.08 -43.54 -19.04
CA THR A 659 35.83 -43.30 -20.28
C THR A 659 35.21 -43.99 -21.49
N GLU A 660 34.82 -45.24 -21.34
CA GLU A 660 34.19 -46.05 -22.38
C GLU A 660 32.87 -45.44 -22.88
N PHE A 661 32.00 -45.04 -21.95
CA PHE A 661 30.71 -44.42 -22.26
C PHE A 661 30.85 -43.03 -22.88
N ASP A 662 31.77 -42.21 -22.36
CA ASP A 662 32.03 -40.88 -22.91
C ASP A 662 32.61 -40.93 -24.33
N ASN A 663 33.44 -41.94 -24.63
CA ASN A 663 33.95 -42.17 -25.98
C ASN A 663 32.85 -42.60 -26.94
N LEU A 664 31.95 -43.49 -26.52
CA LEU A 664 30.78 -43.92 -27.29
C LEU A 664 29.84 -42.74 -27.61
N ILE A 665 29.59 -41.86 -26.64
CA ILE A 665 28.79 -40.64 -26.88
C ILE A 665 29.50 -39.70 -27.86
N LYS A 666 30.82 -39.52 -27.73
CA LYS A 666 31.60 -38.65 -28.62
C LYS A 666 31.59 -39.12 -30.08
N SER A 667 31.57 -40.43 -30.33
CA SER A 667 31.45 -40.97 -31.70
C SER A 667 30.07 -40.73 -32.32
N GLU A 668 29.03 -40.52 -31.50
CA GLU A 668 27.63 -40.37 -31.93
C GLU A 668 27.18 -38.89 -32.07
N LYS A 669 28.12 -37.94 -32.08
CA LYS A 669 27.91 -36.49 -31.95
C LYS A 669 26.90 -35.82 -32.93
N TYR A 670 26.35 -36.51 -33.92
CA TYR A 670 25.54 -35.87 -34.98
C TYR A 670 24.22 -36.55 -35.44
N ASN A 671 23.76 -37.69 -34.89
CA ASN A 671 22.57 -38.40 -35.43
C ASN A 671 21.58 -38.94 -34.39
N ILE A 672 21.07 -38.11 -33.46
CA ILE A 672 20.25 -38.60 -32.32
C ILE A 672 18.76 -38.21 -32.39
N PHE A 673 18.33 -37.44 -33.39
CA PHE A 673 16.89 -37.15 -33.58
C PHE A 673 16.14 -38.18 -34.45
N THR A 674 16.77 -39.31 -34.79
CA THR A 674 16.14 -40.41 -35.55
C THR A 674 16.33 -41.74 -34.82
N SER A 675 15.26 -42.24 -34.20
CA SER A 675 15.19 -43.51 -33.46
C SER A 675 15.53 -44.73 -34.32
N ASP A 676 15.14 -44.72 -35.59
CA ASP A 676 15.07 -45.94 -36.41
C ASP A 676 16.41 -46.34 -37.06
N LEU A 677 17.32 -45.39 -37.24
CA LEU A 677 18.66 -45.62 -37.82
C LEU A 677 19.69 -46.09 -36.78
N MET A 678 19.42 -45.84 -35.49
CA MET A 678 20.32 -46.11 -34.36
C MET A 678 20.30 -47.58 -33.91
N LEU A 679 19.11 -48.20 -33.83
CA LEU A 679 18.97 -49.61 -33.42
C LEU A 679 19.77 -50.56 -34.33
N ASN A 680 19.82 -50.25 -35.63
CA ASN A 680 20.56 -51.02 -36.64
C ASN A 680 22.08 -50.83 -36.59
N ARG A 681 22.60 -49.80 -35.90
CA ARG A 681 24.04 -49.55 -35.73
C ARG A 681 24.59 -50.05 -34.39
N LEU A 682 23.78 -50.01 -33.33
CA LEU A 682 24.15 -50.51 -32.01
C LEU A 682 24.27 -52.04 -31.95
N SER A 683 23.60 -52.78 -32.84
CA SER A 683 23.81 -54.22 -33.02
C SER A 683 25.24 -54.60 -33.46
N LYS A 684 26.07 -53.63 -33.88
CA LYS A 684 27.48 -53.86 -34.22
C LYS A 684 28.45 -53.70 -33.04
N PHE A 685 28.02 -53.12 -31.92
CA PHE A 685 28.83 -53.08 -30.70
C PHE A 685 28.51 -54.31 -29.86
N ASN A 686 29.32 -55.36 -30.01
CA ASN A 686 29.36 -56.50 -29.09
C ASN A 686 29.93 -56.05 -27.73
N MET A 687 29.16 -55.26 -26.97
CA MET A 687 29.46 -54.93 -25.59
C MET A 687 28.85 -56.01 -24.70
N SER A 688 29.67 -56.99 -24.30
CA SER A 688 29.22 -58.12 -23.48
C SER A 688 28.75 -57.68 -22.09
N ILE A 689 29.21 -56.53 -21.56
CA ILE A 689 28.76 -55.92 -20.31
C ILE A 689 28.90 -54.39 -20.39
N VAL A 690 27.80 -53.64 -20.37
CA VAL A 690 27.83 -52.18 -20.23
C VAL A 690 28.11 -51.81 -18.77
N ASN A 691 29.14 -51.00 -18.50
CA ASN A 691 29.37 -50.42 -17.17
C ASN A 691 28.29 -49.38 -16.84
N LEU A 692 27.15 -49.85 -16.33
CA LEU A 692 26.01 -49.01 -15.99
C LEU A 692 26.32 -47.94 -14.95
N ARG A 693 27.10 -48.26 -13.92
CA ARG A 693 27.46 -47.26 -12.90
C ARG A 693 28.28 -46.12 -13.51
N GLY A 694 29.19 -46.43 -14.42
CA GLY A 694 29.95 -45.44 -15.21
C GLY A 694 29.07 -44.59 -16.11
N ALA A 695 28.12 -45.22 -16.82
CA ALA A 695 27.17 -44.54 -17.68
C ALA A 695 26.24 -43.59 -16.89
N PHE A 696 25.69 -44.04 -15.76
CA PHE A 696 24.86 -43.23 -14.87
C PHE A 696 25.66 -42.09 -14.24
N LYS A 697 26.91 -42.31 -13.82
CA LYS A 697 27.79 -41.26 -13.30
C LYS A 697 28.02 -40.16 -14.33
N SER A 698 28.49 -40.50 -15.52
CA SER A 698 28.73 -39.54 -16.60
C SER A 698 27.46 -38.80 -17.02
N SER A 699 26.32 -39.51 -17.05
CA SER A 699 25.03 -38.92 -17.38
C SER A 699 24.52 -37.98 -16.29
N TRP A 700 24.73 -38.32 -15.04
CA TRP A 700 24.36 -37.51 -13.88
C TRP A 700 25.20 -36.23 -13.79
N GLU A 701 26.51 -36.32 -14.00
CA GLU A 701 27.39 -35.14 -14.06
C GLU A 701 26.98 -34.17 -15.19
N HIS A 702 26.63 -34.71 -16.36
CA HIS A 702 26.09 -33.92 -17.47
C HIS A 702 24.76 -33.26 -17.11
N PHE A 703 23.85 -34.04 -16.50
CA PHE A 703 22.55 -33.52 -16.08
C PHE A 703 22.69 -32.40 -15.05
N ILE A 704 23.52 -32.56 -14.01
CA ILE A 704 23.75 -31.51 -13.00
C ILE A 704 24.24 -30.20 -13.65
N ARG A 705 25.13 -30.26 -14.64
CA ARG A 705 25.64 -29.06 -15.31
C ARG A 705 24.58 -28.30 -16.12
N HIS A 706 23.56 -29.00 -16.62
CA HIS A 706 22.62 -28.42 -17.60
C HIS A 706 21.14 -28.42 -17.16
N HIS A 707 20.76 -29.06 -16.05
CA HIS A 707 19.36 -29.24 -15.64
C HIS A 707 18.63 -27.95 -15.26
N LYS A 708 19.36 -26.89 -14.87
CA LYS A 708 18.77 -25.60 -14.45
C LYS A 708 17.97 -24.94 -15.59
N VAL A 709 18.27 -25.28 -16.85
CA VAL A 709 17.44 -24.93 -18.01
C VAL A 709 16.85 -26.24 -18.58
N PRO A 710 15.51 -26.44 -18.55
CA PRO A 710 14.88 -27.70 -18.95
C PRO A 710 14.91 -27.88 -20.48
N THR A 711 16.07 -28.24 -21.00
CA THR A 711 16.32 -28.54 -22.42
C THR A 711 16.47 -30.04 -22.61
N GLN A 712 16.13 -30.57 -23.78
CA GLN A 712 16.42 -31.98 -24.10
C GLN A 712 17.90 -32.33 -23.96
N TYR A 713 18.78 -31.33 -24.14
CA TYR A 713 20.22 -31.47 -23.99
C TYR A 713 20.66 -31.94 -22.59
N CYS A 714 19.97 -31.55 -21.52
CA CYS A 714 20.35 -32.00 -20.17
C CYS A 714 20.16 -33.51 -19.98
N TYR A 715 19.26 -34.13 -20.77
CA TYR A 715 19.01 -35.58 -20.75
C TYR A 715 19.77 -36.35 -21.84
N TYR A 716 20.57 -35.65 -22.65
CA TYR A 716 21.26 -36.21 -23.81
C TYR A 716 21.99 -37.54 -23.52
N LYS A 717 22.81 -37.57 -22.46
CA LYS A 717 23.58 -38.77 -22.11
C LYS A 717 22.68 -39.88 -21.54
N ILE A 718 21.70 -39.54 -20.71
CA ILE A 718 20.84 -40.55 -20.06
C ILE A 718 19.86 -41.20 -21.04
N ASP A 719 19.40 -40.46 -22.04
CA ASP A 719 18.50 -40.98 -23.08
C ASP A 719 19.18 -42.07 -23.94
N MET A 720 20.51 -42.13 -23.96
CA MET A 720 21.29 -43.18 -24.65
C MET A 720 21.40 -44.48 -23.86
N VAL A 721 21.31 -44.43 -22.53
CA VAL A 721 21.50 -45.61 -21.67
C VAL A 721 20.44 -46.70 -21.92
N PRO A 722 19.13 -46.38 -22.08
CA PRO A 722 18.12 -47.37 -22.44
C PRO A 722 18.43 -48.17 -23.71
N LEU A 723 18.94 -47.52 -24.76
CA LEU A 723 19.29 -48.16 -26.03
C LEU A 723 20.38 -49.23 -25.87
N LEU A 724 21.25 -49.10 -24.86
CA LEU A 724 22.35 -50.02 -24.60
C LEU A 724 21.93 -51.26 -23.80
N ILE A 725 20.77 -51.22 -23.12
CA ILE A 725 20.34 -52.28 -22.20
C ILE A 725 19.11 -53.07 -22.66
N THR A 726 18.50 -52.71 -23.79
CA THR A 726 17.23 -53.30 -24.25
C THR A 726 17.27 -54.81 -24.45
N THR A 727 18.39 -55.35 -24.93
CA THR A 727 18.57 -56.80 -25.18
C THR A 727 18.62 -57.65 -23.91
N LYS A 728 18.89 -57.05 -22.73
CA LYS A 728 18.97 -57.73 -21.43
C LYS A 728 18.38 -56.87 -20.30
N ALA A 729 17.23 -56.24 -20.55
CA ALA A 729 16.64 -55.25 -19.65
C ALA A 729 16.43 -55.76 -18.22
N SER A 730 16.01 -57.02 -18.04
CA SER A 730 15.74 -57.64 -16.74
C SER A 730 16.96 -57.70 -15.81
N ILE A 731 18.14 -58.02 -16.36
CA ILE A 731 19.39 -58.08 -15.61
C ILE A 731 19.82 -56.67 -15.18
N TYR A 732 19.71 -55.72 -16.12
CA TYR A 732 20.19 -54.36 -15.91
C TYR A 732 19.28 -53.53 -15.02
N ILE A 733 17.96 -53.74 -15.05
CA ILE A 733 17.00 -53.04 -14.19
C ILE A 733 17.36 -53.22 -12.72
N LYS A 734 17.75 -54.42 -12.28
CA LYS A 734 18.19 -54.67 -10.90
C LYS A 734 19.34 -53.74 -10.50
N THR A 735 20.38 -53.64 -11.32
CA THR A 735 21.52 -52.75 -11.09
C THR A 735 21.09 -51.28 -11.06
N THR A 736 20.17 -50.86 -11.93
CA THR A 736 19.67 -49.48 -11.90
C THR A 736 18.81 -49.19 -10.66
N LEU A 737 18.08 -50.17 -10.14
CA LEU A 737 17.30 -50.06 -8.92
C LEU A 737 18.20 -49.93 -7.69
N GLU A 738 19.37 -50.58 -7.66
CA GLU A 738 20.35 -50.36 -6.59
C GLU A 738 20.83 -48.90 -6.55
N ILE A 739 21.08 -48.29 -7.72
CA ILE A 739 21.45 -46.86 -7.82
C ILE A 739 20.28 -45.98 -7.36
N PHE A 740 19.05 -46.34 -7.73
CA PHE A 740 17.84 -45.65 -7.28
C PHE A 740 17.68 -45.72 -5.75
N LEU A 741 17.89 -46.88 -5.14
CA LEU A 741 17.79 -47.07 -3.69
C LEU A 741 18.84 -46.24 -2.94
N ASP A 742 20.07 -46.15 -3.45
CA ASP A 742 21.10 -45.27 -2.88
C ASP A 742 20.67 -43.80 -2.96
N ALA A 743 20.13 -43.37 -4.11
CA ALA A 743 19.60 -42.02 -4.27
C ALA A 743 18.41 -41.72 -3.33
N TYR A 744 17.53 -42.70 -3.15
CA TYR A 744 16.37 -42.62 -2.27
C TYR A 744 16.79 -42.53 -0.79
N ALA A 745 17.74 -43.37 -0.36
CA ALA A 745 18.29 -43.35 0.99
C ALA A 745 18.94 -42.00 1.33
N ARG A 746 19.54 -41.34 0.35
CA ARG A 746 20.16 -40.00 0.47
C ARG A 746 19.19 -38.84 0.31
N ARG A 747 17.90 -39.11 0.07
CA ARG A 747 16.85 -38.11 -0.22
C ARG A 747 17.18 -37.21 -1.41
N ASN A 748 17.82 -37.76 -2.45
CA ASN A 748 18.22 -36.99 -3.61
C ASN A 748 17.08 -36.85 -4.63
N TYR A 749 16.17 -35.90 -4.40
CA TYR A 749 14.99 -35.68 -5.26
C TYR A 749 15.32 -35.35 -6.72
N LEU A 750 16.44 -34.66 -6.95
CA LEU A 750 16.88 -34.32 -8.30
C LEU A 750 17.29 -35.58 -9.09
N PHE A 751 17.92 -36.55 -8.41
CA PHE A 751 18.24 -37.84 -9.01
C PHE A 751 16.99 -38.66 -9.30
N LEU A 752 15.97 -38.62 -8.42
CA LEU A 752 14.70 -39.30 -8.67
C LEU A 752 14.01 -38.78 -9.96
N LYS A 753 14.06 -37.47 -10.20
CA LYS A 753 13.56 -36.87 -11.46
C LYS A 753 14.37 -37.36 -12.67
N PHE A 754 15.70 -37.36 -12.56
CA PHE A 754 16.59 -37.88 -13.60
C PHE A 754 16.32 -39.37 -13.91
N TYR A 755 16.11 -40.18 -12.87
CA TYR A 755 15.78 -41.60 -13.00
C TYR A 755 14.41 -41.82 -13.64
N THR A 756 13.42 -40.97 -13.36
CA THR A 756 12.11 -41.01 -14.03
C THR A 756 12.25 -40.87 -15.55
N ARG A 757 13.11 -39.95 -16.03
CA ARG A 757 13.39 -39.79 -17.46
C ARG A 757 14.01 -41.04 -18.06
N PHE A 758 14.98 -41.64 -17.38
CA PHE A 758 15.58 -42.91 -17.77
C PHE A 758 14.52 -44.00 -17.96
N LEU A 759 13.64 -44.21 -16.97
CA LEU A 759 12.58 -45.21 -17.04
C LEU A 759 11.58 -44.96 -18.18
N LYS A 760 11.18 -43.69 -18.40
CA LYS A 760 10.34 -43.35 -19.56
C LYS A 760 10.99 -43.71 -20.88
N LYS A 761 12.28 -43.38 -21.04
CA LYS A 761 13.03 -43.72 -22.25
C LYS A 761 13.27 -45.22 -22.39
N LEU A 762 13.35 -45.95 -21.28
CA LEU A 762 13.34 -47.41 -21.33
C LEU A 762 12.00 -47.93 -21.86
N PHE A 763 10.88 -47.38 -21.41
CA PHE A 763 9.55 -47.79 -21.91
C PHE A 763 9.31 -47.43 -23.38
N ASP A 764 9.97 -46.40 -23.91
CA ASP A 764 9.92 -46.04 -25.34
C ASP A 764 10.60 -47.09 -26.24
N VAL A 765 11.63 -47.78 -25.75
CA VAL A 765 12.47 -48.68 -26.58
C VAL A 765 12.16 -50.16 -26.35
N LEU A 766 11.51 -50.51 -25.23
CA LEU A 766 11.16 -51.92 -24.95
C LEU A 766 10.13 -52.46 -25.94
N GLU A 767 10.39 -53.67 -26.44
CA GLU A 767 9.44 -54.42 -27.24
C GLU A 767 8.25 -54.91 -26.39
N ASP A 768 7.05 -54.97 -27.00
CA ASP A 768 5.78 -55.31 -26.34
C ASP A 768 5.64 -56.83 -26.06
N THR A 769 6.62 -57.43 -25.40
CA THR A 769 6.63 -58.86 -25.05
C THR A 769 5.98 -59.10 -23.68
N PRO A 770 5.40 -60.29 -23.44
CA PRO A 770 4.79 -60.62 -22.14
C PRO A 770 5.83 -60.58 -20.99
N GLU A 771 7.08 -60.97 -21.26
CA GLU A 771 8.17 -60.91 -20.30
C GLU A 771 8.49 -59.47 -19.87
N ASN A 772 8.61 -58.55 -20.84
CA ASN A 772 8.85 -57.12 -20.57
C ASN A 772 7.68 -56.48 -19.82
N LYS A 773 6.43 -56.86 -20.15
CA LYS A 773 5.23 -56.42 -19.42
C LYS A 773 5.24 -56.89 -17.97
N GLY A 774 5.54 -58.16 -17.72
CA GLY A 774 5.62 -58.71 -16.36
C GLY A 774 6.69 -58.02 -15.52
N MET A 775 7.88 -57.81 -16.10
CA MET A 775 8.97 -57.08 -15.45
C MET A 775 8.58 -55.64 -15.10
N ILE A 776 7.90 -54.92 -16.00
CA ILE A 776 7.45 -53.54 -15.74
C ILE A 776 6.35 -53.51 -14.67
N GLN A 777 5.46 -54.51 -14.64
CA GLN A 777 4.45 -54.63 -13.59
C GLN A 777 5.09 -54.78 -12.21
N GLU A 778 6.10 -55.64 -12.08
CA GLU A 778 6.85 -55.79 -10.83
C GLU A 778 7.56 -54.49 -10.45
N LEU A 779 8.24 -53.86 -11.41
CA LEU A 779 8.93 -52.58 -11.22
C LEU A 779 7.99 -51.49 -10.70
N LEU A 780 6.81 -51.33 -11.31
CA LEU A 780 5.82 -50.33 -10.92
C LEU A 780 5.16 -50.64 -9.56
N ILE A 781 5.03 -51.92 -9.15
CA ILE A 781 4.62 -52.25 -7.78
C ILE A 781 5.70 -51.82 -6.79
N LEU A 782 6.96 -52.10 -7.10
CA LEU A 782 8.09 -51.74 -6.23
C LEU A 782 8.21 -50.21 -6.08
N LEU A 783 7.94 -49.46 -7.15
CA LEU A 783 7.98 -47.99 -7.18
C LEU A 783 6.66 -47.32 -6.80
N SER A 784 5.68 -48.08 -6.30
CA SER A 784 4.37 -47.54 -5.93
C SER A 784 4.49 -46.42 -4.87
N PRO A 785 3.54 -45.48 -4.79
CA PRO A 785 3.54 -44.42 -3.78
C PRO A 785 3.44 -44.98 -2.36
N SER A 786 2.85 -46.16 -2.20
CA SER A 786 2.72 -46.90 -0.95
C SER A 786 4.07 -47.43 -0.45
N THR A 787 4.98 -47.81 -1.35
CA THR A 787 6.33 -48.32 -1.03
C THR A 787 7.40 -47.22 -1.06
N VAL A 788 7.29 -46.28 -2.01
CA VAL A 788 8.28 -45.22 -2.26
C VAL A 788 7.57 -43.85 -2.33
N PRO A 789 7.08 -43.29 -1.20
CA PRO A 789 6.28 -42.06 -1.19
C PRO A 789 6.96 -40.86 -1.86
N PHE A 790 8.28 -40.72 -1.72
CA PHE A 790 9.01 -39.58 -2.31
C PHE A 790 9.14 -39.65 -3.84
N PHE A 791 8.82 -40.78 -4.46
CA PHE A 791 8.83 -40.97 -5.91
C PHE A 791 7.45 -40.77 -6.56
N THR A 792 6.42 -40.37 -5.80
CA THR A 792 5.03 -40.24 -6.27
C THR A 792 4.87 -39.46 -7.58
N THR A 793 5.58 -38.34 -7.74
CA THR A 793 5.51 -37.53 -8.98
C THR A 793 6.07 -38.28 -10.18
N GLY A 794 7.22 -38.94 -10.01
CA GLY A 794 7.82 -39.78 -11.05
C GLY A 794 6.94 -40.97 -11.38
N TYR A 795 6.35 -41.60 -10.36
CA TYR A 795 5.43 -42.72 -10.51
C TYR A 795 4.19 -42.37 -11.35
N LEU A 796 3.50 -41.27 -11.01
CA LEU A 796 2.35 -40.79 -11.79
C LEU A 796 2.73 -40.53 -13.26
N ASP A 797 3.92 -39.99 -13.48
CA ASP A 797 4.43 -39.69 -14.82
C ASP A 797 4.76 -40.95 -15.63
N LEU A 798 5.16 -42.05 -14.96
CA LEU A 798 5.42 -43.35 -15.58
C LEU A 798 4.13 -44.08 -15.97
N ILE A 799 3.10 -44.03 -15.15
CA ILE A 799 1.84 -44.74 -15.42
C ILE A 799 1.08 -44.16 -16.61
N LEU A 800 1.20 -42.86 -16.84
CA LEU A 800 0.61 -42.19 -18.00
C LEU A 800 1.27 -42.59 -19.33
N HIS A 801 2.37 -43.36 -19.28
CA HIS A 801 3.06 -43.82 -20.47
C HIS A 801 2.23 -44.85 -21.26
N LYS A 802 2.22 -44.74 -22.59
CA LYS A 802 1.44 -45.62 -23.50
C LYS A 802 1.72 -47.10 -23.29
N PHE A 803 2.98 -47.47 -23.04
CA PHE A 803 3.39 -48.85 -22.77
C PHE A 803 2.67 -49.45 -21.54
N VAL A 804 2.45 -48.64 -20.50
CA VAL A 804 1.85 -49.07 -19.23
C VAL A 804 0.33 -49.22 -19.35
N GLN A 805 -0.31 -48.47 -20.25
CA GLN A 805 -1.77 -48.52 -20.46
C GLN A 805 -2.25 -49.88 -21.03
N ASN A 806 -1.36 -50.66 -21.64
CA ASN A 806 -1.67 -51.96 -22.28
C ASN A 806 -1.49 -53.18 -21.34
N ILE A 807 -1.57 -52.97 -20.02
CA ILE A 807 -1.35 -53.99 -18.98
C ILE A 807 -2.66 -54.69 -18.57
N SER A 808 -2.57 -55.84 -17.89
CA SER A 808 -3.70 -56.62 -17.36
C SER A 808 -4.61 -55.84 -16.39
N ILE A 809 -5.90 -56.22 -16.37
CA ILE A 809 -6.97 -55.55 -15.62
C ILE A 809 -6.74 -55.55 -14.10
N ASP A 810 -6.30 -56.67 -13.52
CA ASP A 810 -6.08 -56.79 -12.07
C ASP A 810 -5.00 -55.82 -11.56
N TYR A 811 -4.03 -55.56 -12.42
CA TYR A 811 -2.94 -54.65 -12.13
C TYR A 811 -3.39 -53.18 -12.20
N ILE A 812 -4.20 -52.84 -13.20
CA ILE A 812 -4.83 -51.52 -13.34
C ILE A 812 -5.65 -51.18 -12.09
N LEU A 813 -6.38 -52.16 -11.52
CA LEU A 813 -7.11 -51.96 -10.27
C LEU A 813 -6.19 -51.60 -9.12
N LYS A 814 -5.08 -52.34 -8.93
CA LYS A 814 -4.13 -52.08 -7.84
C LYS A 814 -3.53 -50.68 -7.94
N ILE A 815 -3.10 -50.28 -9.15
CA ILE A 815 -2.63 -48.92 -9.41
C ILE A 815 -3.70 -47.89 -9.09
N SER A 816 -4.93 -48.10 -9.57
CA SER A 816 -6.05 -47.17 -9.38
C SER A 816 -6.33 -46.93 -7.88
N LEU A 817 -6.25 -47.98 -7.07
CA LEU A 817 -6.43 -47.88 -5.61
C LEU A 817 -5.29 -47.11 -4.95
N ASP A 818 -4.04 -47.40 -5.30
CA ASP A 818 -2.86 -46.68 -4.76
C ASP A 818 -2.93 -45.19 -5.13
N ILE A 819 -3.27 -44.86 -6.38
CA ILE A 819 -3.38 -43.48 -6.86
C ILE A 819 -4.51 -42.70 -6.15
N LEU A 820 -5.68 -43.31 -5.98
CA LEU A 820 -6.76 -42.67 -5.20
C LEU A 820 -6.37 -42.49 -3.73
N GLY A 821 -5.56 -43.38 -3.18
CA GLY A 821 -4.96 -43.25 -1.85
C GLY A 821 -4.15 -41.96 -1.69
N ILE A 822 -3.40 -41.55 -2.73
CA ILE A 822 -2.59 -40.32 -2.71
C ILE A 822 -3.45 -39.08 -2.43
N LEU A 823 -4.66 -39.02 -2.99
CA LEU A 823 -5.56 -37.87 -2.81
C LEU A 823 -6.09 -37.72 -1.37
N ARG A 824 -6.00 -38.77 -0.55
CA ARG A 824 -6.27 -38.68 0.90
C ARG A 824 -5.15 -37.95 1.64
N HIS A 825 -3.92 -38.02 1.12
CA HIS A 825 -2.75 -37.40 1.73
C HIS A 825 -2.47 -35.99 1.18
N SER A 826 -2.64 -35.77 -0.12
CA SER A 826 -2.38 -34.46 -0.75
C SER A 826 -3.29 -34.22 -1.95
N GLU A 827 -4.01 -33.10 -1.92
CA GLU A 827 -4.89 -32.65 -3.00
C GLU A 827 -4.11 -32.06 -4.19
N ALA A 828 -2.82 -31.76 -4.02
CA ALA A 828 -1.98 -31.17 -5.07
C ALA A 828 -1.84 -32.08 -6.32
N TYR A 829 -2.12 -33.37 -6.17
CA TYR A 829 -2.04 -34.35 -7.24
C TYR A 829 -3.36 -34.56 -7.99
N ILE A 830 -4.41 -33.76 -7.71
CA ILE A 830 -5.72 -33.96 -8.35
C ILE A 830 -5.63 -33.97 -9.89
N TYR A 831 -4.90 -33.03 -10.48
CA TYR A 831 -4.75 -32.91 -11.93
C TYR A 831 -4.13 -34.16 -12.60
N PRO A 832 -2.92 -34.62 -12.22
CA PRO A 832 -2.34 -35.83 -12.82
C PRO A 832 -3.17 -37.09 -12.54
N VAL A 833 -3.85 -37.17 -11.40
CA VAL A 833 -4.74 -38.28 -11.08
C VAL A 833 -5.98 -38.29 -11.98
N THR A 834 -6.59 -37.14 -12.24
CA THR A 834 -7.73 -37.04 -13.17
C THR A 834 -7.33 -37.47 -14.57
N ILE A 835 -6.19 -37.02 -15.11
CA ILE A 835 -5.70 -37.42 -16.44
C ILE A 835 -5.55 -38.95 -16.55
N TYR A 836 -5.05 -39.60 -15.48
CA TYR A 836 -4.94 -41.05 -15.46
C TYR A 836 -6.31 -41.72 -15.59
N PHE A 837 -7.30 -41.26 -14.83
CA PHE A 837 -8.64 -41.84 -14.85
C PHE A 837 -9.43 -41.47 -16.11
N GLU A 838 -9.19 -40.32 -16.73
CA GLU A 838 -9.73 -39.97 -18.06
C GLU A 838 -9.27 -40.96 -19.13
N ASN A 839 -7.98 -41.32 -19.13
CA ASN A 839 -7.46 -42.34 -20.04
C ASN A 839 -8.07 -43.72 -19.77
N LEU A 840 -8.19 -44.12 -18.49
CA LEU A 840 -8.82 -45.38 -18.10
C LEU A 840 -10.31 -45.44 -18.42
N MET A 841 -11.00 -44.30 -18.44
CA MET A 841 -12.43 -44.21 -18.75
C MET A 841 -12.76 -44.82 -20.13
N GLN A 842 -11.80 -44.81 -21.06
CA GLN A 842 -11.94 -45.44 -22.38
C GLN A 842 -12.16 -46.97 -22.27
N ASN A 843 -11.67 -47.60 -21.21
CA ASN A 843 -11.85 -49.03 -20.94
C ASN A 843 -13.20 -49.29 -20.23
N LYS A 844 -14.26 -49.38 -21.03
CA LYS A 844 -15.65 -49.54 -20.53
C LYS A 844 -15.85 -50.76 -19.64
N SER A 845 -15.20 -51.90 -19.92
CA SER A 845 -15.36 -53.11 -19.12
C SER A 845 -14.80 -52.93 -17.70
N PHE A 846 -13.65 -52.26 -17.58
CA PHE A 846 -13.07 -51.92 -16.28
C PHE A 846 -13.99 -51.00 -15.47
N MET A 847 -14.48 -49.92 -16.10
CA MET A 847 -15.33 -48.93 -15.41
C MET A 847 -16.67 -49.53 -14.96
N LYS A 848 -17.26 -50.42 -15.75
CA LYS A 848 -18.51 -51.10 -15.39
C LYS A 848 -18.38 -51.96 -14.12
N VAL A 849 -17.27 -52.69 -13.98
CA VAL A 849 -17.03 -53.60 -12.85
C VAL A 849 -16.51 -52.84 -11.62
N TYR A 850 -15.51 -51.98 -11.79
CA TYR A 850 -14.78 -51.39 -10.67
C TYR A 850 -15.15 -49.93 -10.37
N GLY A 851 -15.84 -49.23 -11.28
CA GLY A 851 -16.20 -47.82 -11.12
C GLY A 851 -17.00 -47.54 -9.85
N ILE A 852 -17.87 -48.46 -9.43
CA ILE A 852 -18.61 -48.32 -8.18
C ILE A 852 -17.72 -48.29 -6.93
N TYR A 853 -16.68 -49.13 -6.89
CA TYR A 853 -15.73 -49.19 -5.77
C TYR A 853 -14.83 -47.96 -5.76
N LEU A 854 -14.35 -47.52 -6.93
CA LEU A 854 -13.56 -46.31 -7.08
C LEU A 854 -14.37 -45.08 -6.66
N SER A 855 -15.64 -45.01 -7.07
CA SER A 855 -16.56 -43.95 -6.66
C SER A 855 -16.79 -43.95 -5.14
N TYR A 856 -16.99 -45.12 -4.51
CA TYR A 856 -17.12 -45.21 -3.06
C TYR A 856 -15.88 -44.68 -2.31
N LEU A 857 -14.69 -45.04 -2.77
CA LEU A 857 -13.43 -44.66 -2.12
C LEU A 857 -13.04 -43.19 -2.36
N CYS A 858 -13.55 -42.59 -3.44
CA CYS A 858 -13.30 -41.21 -3.84
C CYS A 858 -14.04 -40.21 -2.93
N PRO A 859 -13.34 -39.25 -2.29
CA PRO A 859 -13.99 -38.18 -1.54
C PRO A 859 -14.97 -37.34 -2.39
N TYR A 860 -16.14 -36.99 -1.86
CA TYR A 860 -17.20 -36.27 -2.59
C TYR A 860 -16.81 -34.87 -3.11
N LYS A 861 -15.76 -34.27 -2.54
CA LYS A 861 -15.23 -32.98 -3.01
C LYS A 861 -14.63 -33.06 -4.42
N PHE A 862 -14.22 -34.25 -4.87
CA PHE A 862 -13.63 -34.47 -6.18
C PHE A 862 -14.69 -34.87 -7.20
N VAL A 863 -15.53 -33.91 -7.56
CA VAL A 863 -16.70 -34.14 -8.43
C VAL A 863 -16.30 -34.63 -9.82
N ASN A 864 -15.21 -34.11 -10.41
CA ASN A 864 -14.72 -34.58 -11.72
C ASN A 864 -14.39 -36.09 -11.72
N LEU A 865 -13.66 -36.57 -10.70
CA LEU A 865 -13.37 -38.00 -10.57
C LEU A 865 -14.63 -38.84 -10.35
N LYS A 866 -15.59 -38.33 -9.56
CA LYS A 866 -16.91 -38.98 -9.40
C LYS A 866 -17.64 -39.10 -10.72
N ASN A 867 -17.68 -38.02 -11.51
CA ASN A 867 -18.26 -37.98 -12.85
C ASN A 867 -17.64 -39.04 -13.77
N ILE A 868 -16.31 -39.18 -13.76
CA ILE A 868 -15.58 -40.22 -14.51
C ILE A 868 -15.96 -41.63 -14.02
N PHE A 869 -15.94 -41.91 -12.71
CA PHE A 869 -16.27 -43.23 -12.16
C PHE A 869 -17.73 -43.63 -12.33
N ASN A 870 -18.61 -42.65 -12.47
CA ASN A 870 -20.05 -42.83 -12.53
C ASN A 870 -20.59 -42.81 -13.97
N GLN A 871 -19.73 -42.94 -14.98
CA GLN A 871 -20.17 -43.04 -16.38
C GLN A 871 -20.94 -44.33 -16.67
N TYR A 872 -20.40 -45.47 -16.25
CA TYR A 872 -20.93 -46.81 -16.55
C TYR A 872 -20.94 -47.63 -15.27
N ARG A 873 -21.99 -48.45 -15.05
CA ARG A 873 -22.04 -49.34 -13.88
C ARG A 873 -22.77 -50.64 -14.15
N ASP A 874 -22.17 -51.75 -13.74
CA ASP A 874 -22.83 -53.05 -13.72
C ASP A 874 -23.69 -53.26 -12.46
N ASN A 875 -24.43 -54.36 -12.48
CA ASN A 875 -25.25 -54.75 -11.35
C ASN A 875 -24.41 -55.28 -10.18
N VAL A 876 -24.68 -54.80 -8.97
CA VAL A 876 -24.07 -55.31 -7.73
C VAL A 876 -24.76 -56.60 -7.29
N GLN A 877 -23.98 -57.61 -6.93
CA GLN A 877 -24.48 -58.87 -6.37
C GLN A 877 -24.67 -58.78 -4.85
N PHE A 878 -25.52 -59.66 -4.30
CA PHE A 878 -25.72 -59.79 -2.86
C PHE A 878 -24.42 -60.24 -2.18
N VAL A 879 -23.98 -59.54 -1.14
CA VAL A 879 -22.97 -60.02 -0.19
C VAL A 879 -23.47 -59.73 1.23
N GLU A 880 -23.28 -60.67 2.15
CA GLU A 880 -23.59 -60.48 3.58
C GLU A 880 -22.68 -59.34 4.15
N ASP A 881 -23.24 -58.50 5.03
CA ASP A 881 -22.54 -57.37 5.68
C ASP A 881 -22.02 -56.23 4.76
N GLN A 882 -22.71 -55.95 3.65
CA GLN A 882 -22.40 -54.78 2.82
C GLN A 882 -22.65 -53.44 3.55
N ASN A 883 -21.83 -52.43 3.22
CA ASN A 883 -22.03 -51.05 3.69
C ASN A 883 -23.30 -50.42 3.08
N ASP A 884 -23.73 -49.29 3.63
CA ASP A 884 -24.98 -48.63 3.22
C ASP A 884 -24.94 -48.12 1.77
N TYR A 885 -23.77 -47.73 1.26
CA TYR A 885 -23.62 -47.32 -0.13
C TYR A 885 -23.99 -48.42 -1.14
N PHE A 886 -23.48 -49.64 -0.93
CA PHE A 886 -23.80 -50.79 -1.77
C PHE A 886 -25.23 -51.29 -1.53
N LYS A 887 -25.71 -51.27 -0.27
CA LYS A 887 -27.11 -51.60 0.07
C LYS A 887 -28.11 -50.71 -0.65
N ILE A 888 -27.90 -49.39 -0.68
CA ILE A 888 -28.79 -48.43 -1.35
C ILE A 888 -28.88 -48.75 -2.84
N ARG A 889 -27.75 -48.97 -3.53
CA ARG A 889 -27.78 -49.36 -4.95
C ARG A 889 -28.59 -50.65 -5.16
N ARG A 890 -28.40 -51.63 -4.29
CA ARG A 890 -29.08 -52.92 -4.36
C ARG A 890 -30.59 -52.81 -4.08
N MET A 891 -31.00 -51.90 -3.20
CA MET A 891 -32.40 -51.54 -3.00
C MET A 891 -32.99 -50.85 -4.22
N LEU A 892 -32.24 -49.95 -4.87
CA LEU A 892 -32.65 -49.33 -6.13
C LEU A 892 -32.80 -50.38 -7.24
N GLN A 893 -31.92 -51.37 -7.33
CA GLN A 893 -32.04 -52.46 -8.32
C GLN A 893 -33.28 -53.34 -8.11
N SER A 894 -33.72 -53.52 -6.86
CA SER A 894 -34.85 -54.38 -6.49
C SER A 894 -36.16 -53.62 -6.27
N ASN A 895 -36.17 -52.29 -6.43
CA ASN A 895 -37.32 -51.41 -6.20
C ASN A 895 -37.96 -51.58 -4.78
N MET A 896 -37.12 -51.67 -3.75
CA MET A 896 -37.57 -51.88 -2.37
C MET A 896 -38.12 -50.59 -1.72
N GLN A 897 -39.25 -50.68 -1.02
CA GLN A 897 -39.90 -49.54 -0.33
C GLN A 897 -39.18 -49.04 0.94
N SER A 898 -38.22 -49.81 1.47
CA SER A 898 -37.51 -49.51 2.73
C SER A 898 -36.44 -48.41 2.62
N ILE A 899 -36.23 -47.81 1.45
CA ILE A 899 -35.22 -46.75 1.23
C ILE A 899 -35.47 -45.52 2.13
N LYS A 900 -36.71 -45.32 2.61
CA LYS A 900 -37.08 -44.21 3.51
C LYS A 900 -36.29 -44.20 4.83
N GLU A 901 -35.80 -45.35 5.30
CA GLU A 901 -35.04 -45.47 6.55
C GLU A 901 -33.71 -44.69 6.48
N TYR A 902 -33.17 -44.47 5.27
CA TYR A 902 -31.89 -43.80 5.04
C TYR A 902 -32.02 -42.29 4.78
N PHE A 903 -33.23 -41.71 4.85
CA PHE A 903 -33.44 -40.28 4.53
C PHE A 903 -32.67 -39.32 5.44
N ASN A 904 -32.33 -39.75 6.65
CA ASN A 904 -31.60 -38.94 7.61
C ASN A 904 -30.07 -39.14 7.55
N GLU A 905 -29.58 -40.07 6.73
CA GLU A 905 -28.15 -40.31 6.58
C GLU A 905 -27.46 -39.14 5.84
N PRO A 906 -26.36 -38.58 6.37
CA PRO A 906 -25.77 -37.32 5.87
C PRO A 906 -25.27 -37.40 4.42
N TYR A 907 -24.86 -38.61 3.99
CA TYR A 907 -24.31 -38.87 2.66
C TYR A 907 -25.33 -39.45 1.67
N PHE A 908 -26.58 -39.65 2.09
CA PHE A 908 -27.61 -40.31 1.29
C PHE A 908 -27.85 -39.66 -0.08
N VAL A 909 -27.94 -38.32 -0.12
CA VAL A 909 -28.12 -37.57 -1.38
C VAL A 909 -26.96 -37.81 -2.34
N PHE A 910 -25.71 -37.88 -1.84
CA PHE A 910 -24.55 -38.18 -2.68
C PHE A 910 -24.62 -39.61 -3.23
N TYR A 911 -25.06 -40.56 -2.41
CA TYR A 911 -25.25 -41.96 -2.84
C TYR A 911 -26.30 -42.08 -3.95
N LEU A 912 -27.38 -41.30 -3.89
CA LEU A 912 -28.39 -41.26 -4.94
C LEU A 912 -27.82 -40.64 -6.24
N LEU A 913 -27.12 -39.51 -6.14
CA LEU A 913 -26.49 -38.85 -7.29
C LEU A 913 -25.45 -39.75 -7.97
N ASP A 914 -24.64 -40.46 -7.19
CA ASP A 914 -23.64 -41.40 -7.70
C ASP A 914 -24.28 -42.53 -8.54
N ASN A 915 -25.57 -42.84 -8.31
CA ASN A 915 -26.34 -43.83 -9.06
C ASN A 915 -27.12 -43.26 -10.28
N LEU A 916 -27.00 -41.96 -10.58
CA LEU A 916 -27.51 -41.35 -11.82
C LEU A 916 -26.46 -41.51 -12.93
N ASN A 917 -26.33 -42.72 -13.47
CA ASN A 917 -25.26 -43.08 -14.40
C ASN A 917 -25.75 -43.02 -15.87
N GLU A 918 -26.15 -44.17 -16.40
CA GLU A 918 -26.76 -44.33 -17.73
C GLU A 918 -28.29 -44.24 -17.65
N LYS A 919 -28.97 -44.20 -18.79
CA LYS A 919 -30.44 -44.31 -18.92
C LYS A 919 -30.95 -45.71 -18.58
N ASN A 920 -30.77 -46.13 -17.34
CA ASN A 920 -31.22 -47.41 -16.81
C ASN A 920 -32.29 -47.24 -15.73
N ILE A 921 -32.93 -48.36 -15.37
CA ILE A 921 -34.02 -48.39 -14.38
C ILE A 921 -33.53 -47.93 -12.99
N VAL A 922 -32.28 -48.18 -12.64
CA VAL A 922 -31.68 -47.77 -11.36
C VAL A 922 -31.59 -46.24 -11.26
N SER A 923 -31.15 -45.56 -12.32
CA SER A 923 -31.11 -44.10 -12.41
C SER A 923 -32.52 -43.49 -12.28
N VAL A 924 -33.52 -44.11 -12.91
CA VAL A 924 -34.94 -43.69 -12.80
C VAL A 924 -35.41 -43.78 -11.36
N TYR A 925 -35.15 -44.89 -10.67
CA TYR A 925 -35.53 -45.06 -9.28
C TYR A 925 -34.77 -44.10 -8.34
N ALA A 926 -33.48 -43.87 -8.57
CA ALA A 926 -32.70 -42.91 -7.80
C ALA A 926 -33.25 -41.49 -7.94
N PHE A 927 -33.60 -41.09 -9.16
CA PHE A 927 -34.21 -39.79 -9.42
C PHE A 927 -35.60 -39.66 -8.78
N ASN A 928 -36.43 -40.70 -8.82
CA ASN A 928 -37.73 -40.69 -8.15
C ASN A 928 -37.61 -40.48 -6.64
N VAL A 929 -36.60 -41.08 -6.00
CA VAL A 929 -36.33 -40.84 -4.57
C VAL A 929 -35.89 -39.39 -4.32
N LEU A 930 -35.01 -38.84 -5.17
CA LEU A 930 -34.64 -37.41 -5.09
C LEU A 930 -35.86 -36.49 -5.28
N ARG A 931 -36.78 -36.83 -6.18
CA ARG A 931 -38.03 -36.09 -6.41
C ARG A 931 -38.94 -36.11 -5.18
N VAL A 932 -39.04 -37.25 -4.49
CA VAL A 932 -39.77 -37.36 -3.22
C VAL A 932 -39.17 -36.44 -2.16
N LEU A 933 -37.83 -36.39 -2.02
CA LEU A 933 -37.16 -35.48 -1.08
C LEU A 933 -37.43 -34.00 -1.40
N ILE A 934 -37.40 -33.63 -2.69
CA ILE A 934 -37.73 -32.28 -3.15
C ILE A 934 -39.19 -31.93 -2.82
N ASN A 935 -40.12 -32.84 -3.10
CA ASN A 935 -41.56 -32.64 -2.82
C ASN A 935 -41.85 -32.52 -1.32
N GLU A 936 -41.14 -33.28 -0.47
CA GLU A 936 -41.20 -33.16 1.00
C GLU A 936 -40.44 -31.94 1.55
N LYS A 937 -39.87 -31.09 0.68
CA LYS A 937 -39.08 -29.90 1.02
C LYS A 937 -37.84 -30.16 1.88
N ARG A 938 -37.26 -31.37 1.80
CA ARG A 938 -36.02 -31.72 2.51
C ARG A 938 -34.81 -31.37 1.64
N ASP A 939 -33.83 -30.66 2.21
CA ASP A 939 -32.53 -30.40 1.59
C ASP A 939 -32.56 -29.83 0.15
N ILE A 940 -33.65 -29.18 -0.27
CA ILE A 940 -33.86 -28.72 -1.67
C ILE A 940 -32.65 -27.94 -2.22
N LYS A 941 -32.15 -26.96 -1.45
CA LYS A 941 -31.00 -26.14 -1.87
C LYS A 941 -29.73 -26.97 -2.05
N LYS A 942 -29.51 -27.98 -1.19
CA LYS A 942 -28.35 -28.89 -1.25
C LYS A 942 -28.47 -29.80 -2.46
N ILE A 943 -29.65 -30.37 -2.72
CA ILE A 943 -29.89 -31.23 -3.88
C ILE A 943 -29.64 -30.45 -5.18
N ILE A 944 -30.22 -29.25 -5.33
CA ILE A 944 -30.04 -28.41 -6.53
C ILE A 944 -28.58 -27.99 -6.69
N PHE A 945 -27.94 -27.55 -5.61
CA PHE A 945 -26.53 -27.19 -5.66
C PHE A 945 -25.65 -28.35 -6.13
N LEU A 946 -25.90 -29.56 -5.65
CA LEU A 946 -25.13 -30.74 -6.05
C LEU A 946 -25.38 -31.13 -7.51
N PHE A 947 -26.63 -31.06 -7.99
CA PHE A 947 -26.94 -31.27 -9.40
C PHE A 947 -26.19 -30.28 -10.29
N TRP A 948 -26.24 -28.98 -9.94
CA TRP A 948 -25.50 -27.93 -10.64
C TRP A 948 -23.98 -28.16 -10.59
N ALA A 949 -23.42 -28.45 -9.41
CA ALA A 949 -21.99 -28.68 -9.26
C ALA A 949 -21.48 -29.90 -10.06
N TYR A 950 -22.29 -30.96 -10.17
CA TYR A 950 -21.96 -32.14 -10.97
C TYR A 950 -22.13 -31.89 -12.47
N SER A 951 -23.05 -31.01 -12.89
CA SER A 951 -23.30 -30.72 -14.30
C SER A 951 -22.32 -29.75 -14.94
N GLU A 952 -21.80 -28.77 -14.17
CA GLU A 952 -20.85 -27.76 -14.68
C GLU A 952 -19.43 -28.30 -14.94
N ILE A 953 -19.13 -29.49 -14.43
CA ILE A 953 -17.81 -30.12 -14.52
C ILE A 953 -17.79 -31.10 -15.69
N GLU A 954 -16.62 -31.31 -16.30
CA GLU A 954 -16.45 -32.25 -17.41
C GLU A 954 -16.87 -33.69 -17.06
N HIS A 955 -17.14 -34.48 -18.10
CA HIS A 955 -17.52 -35.89 -18.01
C HIS A 955 -18.78 -36.15 -17.16
N THR A 956 -19.80 -35.30 -17.22
CA THR A 956 -21.08 -35.54 -16.53
C THR A 956 -21.79 -36.79 -17.05
N PRO A 957 -22.29 -37.70 -16.17
CA PRO A 957 -23.06 -38.86 -16.59
C PRO A 957 -24.36 -38.49 -17.32
N GLU A 958 -24.76 -39.29 -18.32
CA GLU A 958 -25.90 -38.99 -19.20
C GLU A 958 -27.22 -38.82 -18.44
N ALA A 959 -27.50 -39.69 -17.46
CA ALA A 959 -28.73 -39.60 -16.67
C ALA A 959 -28.75 -38.36 -15.77
N LEU A 960 -27.60 -37.98 -15.20
CA LEU A 960 -27.49 -36.79 -14.36
C LEU A 960 -27.79 -35.53 -15.17
N THR A 961 -27.22 -35.41 -16.38
CA THR A 961 -27.51 -34.30 -17.30
C THR A 961 -28.99 -34.24 -17.67
N LEU A 962 -29.61 -35.37 -18.02
CA LEU A 962 -31.01 -35.43 -18.39
C LEU A 962 -31.94 -34.97 -17.26
N TYR A 963 -31.69 -35.45 -16.04
CA TYR A 963 -32.52 -35.11 -14.89
C TYR A 963 -32.23 -33.71 -14.35
N PHE A 964 -31.02 -33.19 -14.55
CA PHE A 964 -30.73 -31.78 -14.26
C PHE A 964 -31.50 -30.84 -15.18
N GLU A 965 -31.57 -31.15 -16.47
CA GLU A 965 -32.41 -30.39 -17.42
C GLU A 965 -33.90 -30.45 -17.07
N GLU A 966 -34.41 -31.62 -16.63
CA GLU A 966 -35.78 -31.72 -16.11
C GLU A 966 -35.99 -30.81 -14.89
N LEU A 967 -35.02 -30.74 -13.97
CA LEU A 967 -35.09 -29.87 -12.80
C LEU A 967 -35.01 -28.38 -13.15
N LYS A 968 -34.16 -28.03 -14.13
CA LYS A 968 -33.99 -26.64 -14.62
C LYS A 968 -35.26 -26.10 -15.27
N GLY A 969 -36.09 -26.97 -15.84
CA GLY A 969 -37.41 -26.61 -16.38
C GLY A 969 -38.39 -26.07 -15.34
N TYR A 970 -38.16 -26.26 -14.04
CA TYR A 970 -38.99 -25.66 -12.99
C TYR A 970 -38.53 -24.24 -12.64
N GLU A 971 -39.45 -23.27 -12.69
CA GLU A 971 -39.17 -21.85 -12.44
C GLU A 971 -38.52 -21.58 -11.07
N TRP A 972 -38.95 -22.31 -10.04
CA TRP A 972 -38.40 -22.16 -8.69
C TRP A 972 -36.96 -22.69 -8.56
N ALA A 973 -36.58 -23.70 -9.35
CA ALA A 973 -35.24 -24.26 -9.35
C ALA A 973 -34.28 -23.37 -10.15
N GLY A 974 -34.73 -22.81 -11.29
CA GLY A 974 -33.99 -21.84 -12.08
C GLY A 974 -33.51 -20.63 -11.26
N LYS A 975 -34.40 -20.03 -10.46
CA LYS A 975 -34.05 -18.90 -9.56
C LYS A 975 -32.99 -19.27 -8.52
N ILE A 976 -32.97 -20.52 -8.05
CA ILE A 976 -31.97 -21.00 -7.09
C ILE A 976 -30.60 -21.17 -7.79
N ILE A 977 -30.61 -21.70 -9.02
CA ILE A 977 -29.40 -21.89 -9.83
C ILE A 977 -28.77 -20.54 -10.21
N GLU A 978 -29.55 -19.56 -10.68
CA GLU A 978 -29.08 -18.20 -10.98
C GLU A 978 -28.44 -17.53 -9.74
N SER A 979 -29.00 -17.79 -8.54
CA SER A 979 -28.43 -17.32 -7.29
C SER A 979 -27.08 -17.98 -6.95
N PHE A 980 -26.79 -19.19 -7.44
CA PHE A 980 -25.50 -19.84 -7.26
C PHE A 980 -24.48 -19.35 -8.31
N GLU A 981 -24.87 -19.27 -9.58
CA GLU A 981 -24.02 -18.77 -10.67
C GLU A 981 -23.53 -17.33 -10.41
N SER A 982 -24.43 -16.44 -9.96
CA SER A 982 -24.08 -15.06 -9.61
C SER A 982 -23.11 -14.93 -8.43
N LYS A 983 -23.02 -15.94 -7.56
CA LYS A 983 -22.05 -16.00 -6.46
C LYS A 983 -20.72 -16.62 -6.86
N PHE A 984 -20.72 -17.50 -7.86
CA PHE A 984 -19.51 -18.20 -8.32
C PHE A 984 -18.73 -17.38 -9.36
N ASN A 985 -19.42 -16.56 -10.16
CA ASN A 985 -18.80 -15.64 -11.12
C ASN A 985 -18.23 -14.35 -10.48
N LYS A 986 -18.46 -14.14 -9.17
CA LYS A 986 -17.86 -13.06 -8.36
C LYS A 986 -16.73 -13.61 -7.52
#